data_AF-A0A8H4Q2T5-F1
#
_entry.id   AF-A0A8H4Q2T5-F1
#
_cell.length_a   1.000
_cell.length_b   1.000
_cell.length_c   1.000
_cell.angle_alpha   90.00
_cell.angle_beta   90.00
_cell.angle_gamma   90.00
#
_symmetry.space_group_name_H-M   'P 1'
#
loop_
_entity.id
_entity.type
_entity.pdbx_description
1 polymer ?
#
loop_
_entity_poly.entity_id
_entity_poly.type
_entity_poly.pdbx_seq_one_letter_code
_entity_poly.pdbx_strand_id
1 'polypeptide(L)'
;MDSGANPTSSSESSEPQHAANLGLDDGDNEDGLFLYSMPGAFVDDDFDDEEEADDDDEDDGDFLDGQDDEGDEYDDDDDDDDDGMGADDLDPDDIPMQQIMGLFRDGERTGLLSRGQLMALLRHRDLSHVLFNNDEEEDVTLMRIFGGPAYGRTPKDPNRFPKVPSDEGLKLMRSGAFGANDHDLHPKKSLCRRMLERELALGDREQRIRNNDMVTQTLIPGTRAEHIVHYDHPVYSGQFSDDGNFFFSCSQDFKVRMYDTSNPYRWKHYKTVSYPGGQWTLTDASLSPDNRWLAYTSIQSVVSIAPTDPSDTGDPYALDLVGGDPSDQPFHLRRGNFGIWSIRFSGDGRELVAGTSADSIVVYDIESRTVKHHIQGHGDDVNAVCFADKASPHIIYSGSDDATLKVWDRRSMGEGREAGAFIGHVEGLTYIDSKGDGRYILSNGKDQCMKLWDLRMAKTSAQFRTERPARSHNWHSNFDYRREAYNDEDWDPHPHDNSLVTFRGHKVLRTLIRCHFSPPSSTNSRYVYSGSADGKVHIWNLDATVAGKIDVKAATVGTRRRDRHVRRWFEEPGGWGTCVRDASWHPSAPVLVASAWNGYSMARGTCTLHAFNEACEDEDESGVRRSVDCNLQPNPDTFSSASH
;
A
#
# COMPACT_ATOMS: atom_id res chain seq x y z
N MET A 1 26.71 -63.34 36.60
CA MET A 1 28.15 -63.08 36.45
C MET A 1 28.32 -61.84 35.60
N ASP A 2 28.31 -60.61 36.10
CA ASP A 2 28.00 -59.95 37.38
C ASP A 2 28.05 -58.45 37.00
N SER A 3 26.95 -57.71 37.10
CA SER A 3 26.61 -56.82 38.22
C SER A 3 27.67 -55.75 38.56
N GLY A 4 27.24 -54.48 38.43
CA GLY A 4 27.47 -53.45 39.44
C GLY A 4 28.72 -52.56 39.33
N ALA A 5 28.47 -51.25 39.21
CA ALA A 5 28.76 -50.25 40.26
C ALA A 5 29.42 -48.96 39.74
N ASN A 6 28.68 -47.84 39.88
CA ASN A 6 29.24 -46.51 40.12
C ASN A 6 30.01 -46.49 41.45
N PRO A 7 30.89 -45.49 41.65
CA PRO A 7 30.55 -44.50 42.68
C PRO A 7 30.89 -43.04 42.31
N THR A 8 30.08 -42.15 42.90
CA THR A 8 30.31 -40.72 43.22
C THR A 8 31.54 -40.56 44.16
N SER A 9 32.24 -39.45 44.37
CA SER A 9 31.87 -38.04 44.61
C SER A 9 33.15 -37.19 44.86
N SER A 10 33.09 -35.86 44.57
CA SER A 10 33.72 -34.68 45.27
C SER A 10 35.25 -34.67 45.54
N SER A 11 36.04 -33.58 45.47
CA SER A 11 35.84 -32.16 45.84
C SER A 11 37.08 -31.30 45.45
N GLU A 12 36.88 -29.96 45.40
CA GLU A 12 37.87 -28.88 45.60
C GLU A 12 38.99 -28.68 44.56
N SER A 13 39.56 -27.50 44.31
CA SER A 13 39.29 -26.08 44.56
C SER A 13 40.41 -25.35 43.78
N SER A 14 40.14 -24.22 43.11
CA SER A 14 41.15 -23.16 42.86
C SER A 14 40.53 -22.01 42.07
N GLU A 15 40.27 -20.92 42.78
CA GLU A 15 40.33 -19.57 42.19
C GLU A 15 41.77 -19.29 41.70
N PRO A 16 41.94 -18.26 40.86
CA PRO A 16 42.43 -17.02 41.46
C PRO A 16 41.80 -15.73 40.90
N GLN A 17 41.43 -14.86 41.85
CA GLN A 17 41.86 -13.47 42.01
C GLN A 17 41.62 -12.44 40.89
N HIS A 18 40.74 -11.49 41.24
CA HIS A 18 40.79 -10.05 40.99
C HIS A 18 42.12 -9.48 40.44
N ALA A 19 41.99 -8.70 39.37
CA ALA A 19 42.78 -7.47 39.19
C ALA A 19 41.86 -6.36 38.67
N ALA A 20 41.59 -5.39 39.53
CA ALA A 20 41.10 -4.08 39.15
C ALA A 20 42.25 -3.33 38.46
N ASN A 21 41.95 -2.60 37.38
CA ASN A 21 42.68 -1.39 37.05
C ASN A 21 41.75 -0.39 36.38
N LEU A 22 41.50 0.69 37.13
CA LEU A 22 41.01 1.97 36.65
C LEU A 22 42.12 2.64 35.84
N GLY A 23 41.74 3.28 34.74
CA GLY A 23 42.62 4.10 33.93
C GLY A 23 41.81 4.88 32.90
N LEU A 24 41.38 6.06 33.33
CA LEU A 24 40.83 7.13 32.50
C LEU A 24 41.83 7.52 31.41
N ASP A 25 41.38 7.69 30.17
CA ASP A 25 41.88 8.74 29.28
C ASP A 25 40.80 9.14 28.28
N ASP A 26 40.52 10.44 28.28
CA ASP A 26 39.60 11.15 27.42
C ASP A 26 40.23 11.31 26.03
N GLY A 27 39.41 11.21 24.98
CA GLY A 27 39.88 11.39 23.61
C GLY A 27 38.72 11.45 22.63
N ASP A 28 38.21 12.65 22.46
CA ASP A 28 37.17 13.06 21.53
C ASP A 28 37.34 12.45 20.13
N ASN A 29 36.26 11.88 19.60
CA ASN A 29 36.01 11.83 18.16
C ASN A 29 34.51 12.02 17.95
N GLU A 30 34.18 13.27 17.63
CA GLU A 30 32.89 13.69 17.12
C GLU A 30 32.68 13.09 15.73
N ASP A 31 31.69 12.20 15.61
CA ASP A 31 30.99 11.95 14.36
C ASP A 31 29.49 11.94 14.69
N GLY A 32 28.86 13.10 14.49
CA GLY A 32 27.44 13.32 14.74
C GLY A 32 26.57 12.50 13.81
N LEU A 33 25.87 11.51 14.35
CA LEU A 33 24.75 10.85 13.67
C LEU A 33 23.42 11.42 14.18
N PHE A 34 22.67 11.96 13.22
CA PHE A 34 21.33 12.51 13.35
C PHE A 34 20.37 11.56 14.09
N LEU A 35 19.90 12.01 15.25
CA LEU A 35 18.79 11.42 15.99
C LEU A 35 17.49 11.56 15.19
N TYR A 36 16.94 10.46 14.67
CA TYR A 36 15.49 10.36 14.49
C TYR A 36 14.87 9.97 15.85
N SER A 37 14.53 10.98 16.65
CA SER A 37 13.58 10.81 17.75
C SER A 37 12.17 10.91 17.16
N MET A 38 11.43 9.81 17.16
CA MET A 38 9.98 9.82 16.97
C MET A 38 9.31 10.00 18.34
N PRO A 39 8.63 11.12 18.61
CA PRO A 39 7.85 11.31 19.83
C PRO A 39 6.49 10.63 19.68
N GLY A 40 6.13 9.73 20.61
CA GLY A 40 4.77 9.18 20.65
C GLY A 40 4.62 7.85 21.40
N ALA A 41 5.33 7.66 22.52
CA ALA A 41 4.97 6.61 23.48
C ALA A 41 3.86 7.18 24.38
N PHE A 42 2.63 6.68 24.23
CA PHE A 42 1.63 6.78 25.29
C PHE A 42 1.62 5.45 26.02
N VAL A 43 2.02 5.53 27.29
CA VAL A 43 1.88 4.52 28.32
C VAL A 43 0.47 4.69 28.87
N ASP A 44 -0.38 3.69 28.69
CA ASP A 44 -1.63 3.57 29.46
C ASP A 44 -1.31 2.69 30.67
N ASP A 45 -0.96 3.33 31.80
CA ASP A 45 -0.91 2.70 33.12
C ASP A 45 -2.20 3.07 33.87
N ASP A 46 -3.20 2.17 33.84
CA ASP A 46 -4.30 2.18 34.80
C ASP A 46 -4.20 0.90 35.65
N PHE A 47 -3.62 1.03 36.85
CA PHE A 47 -3.76 0.08 37.94
C PHE A 47 -3.82 0.84 39.27
N ASP A 48 -5.03 0.80 39.86
CA ASP A 48 -5.47 0.86 41.26
C ASP A 48 -4.58 1.52 42.34
N ASP A 49 -5.15 2.46 43.11
CA ASP A 49 -5.46 2.21 44.53
C ASP A 49 -6.26 3.36 45.18
N GLU A 50 -7.22 2.96 46.02
CA GLU A 50 -8.06 3.78 46.89
C GLU A 50 -7.24 4.44 48.02
N GLU A 51 -7.56 5.70 48.41
CA GLU A 51 -7.80 6.09 49.82
C GLU A 51 -8.18 7.59 49.97
N GLU A 52 -9.33 7.78 50.60
CA GLU A 52 -9.84 8.88 51.45
C GLU A 52 -8.92 10.06 51.84
N ALA A 53 -9.45 11.29 51.78
CA ALA A 53 -9.61 12.20 52.94
C ALA A 53 -10.14 13.60 52.55
N ASP A 54 -11.09 14.06 53.36
CA ASP A 54 -11.73 15.37 53.41
C ASP A 54 -10.77 16.57 53.58
N ASP A 55 -11.15 17.76 53.08
CA ASP A 55 -11.47 18.92 53.93
C ASP A 55 -11.77 20.19 53.09
N ASP A 56 -12.80 20.87 53.59
CA ASP A 56 -13.42 22.17 53.31
C ASP A 56 -12.51 23.35 52.88
N ASP A 57 -13.04 24.26 52.05
CA ASP A 57 -13.36 25.63 52.52
C ASP A 57 -14.09 26.46 51.45
N GLU A 58 -15.12 27.15 51.95
CA GLU A 58 -16.04 28.09 51.32
C GLU A 58 -15.36 29.44 50.96
N ASP A 59 -15.84 30.15 49.93
CA ASP A 59 -16.22 31.56 50.10
C ASP A 59 -17.11 32.06 48.94
N ASP A 60 -18.10 32.86 49.33
CA ASP A 60 -19.29 33.32 48.62
C ASP A 60 -19.07 34.61 47.80
N GLY A 61 -20.04 34.97 46.95
CA GLY A 61 -20.10 36.33 46.38
C GLY A 61 -21.12 36.58 45.26
N ASP A 62 -22.40 36.59 45.63
CA ASP A 62 -23.62 36.90 44.87
C ASP A 62 -23.68 38.25 44.07
N PHE A 63 -24.49 38.31 42.98
CA PHE A 63 -25.76 39.09 42.83
C PHE A 63 -26.17 39.44 41.37
N LEU A 64 -27.22 38.75 40.89
CA LEU A 64 -28.48 39.13 40.19
C LEU A 64 -28.65 40.37 39.24
N ASP A 65 -29.22 40.04 38.06
CA ASP A 65 -30.42 40.56 37.32
C ASP A 65 -30.68 42.06 37.05
N GLY A 66 -31.19 42.36 35.84
CA GLY A 66 -32.06 43.52 35.58
C GLY A 66 -32.08 44.13 34.16
N GLN A 67 -32.95 43.57 33.30
CA GLN A 67 -33.81 44.11 32.23
C GLN A 67 -33.84 45.60 31.76
N ASP A 68 -34.15 45.73 30.45
CA ASP A 68 -34.89 46.76 29.66
C ASP A 68 -34.25 48.17 29.50
N ASP A 69 -34.40 48.99 28.43
CA ASP A 69 -35.39 49.12 27.35
C ASP A 69 -34.88 50.12 26.25
N GLU A 70 -35.63 50.27 25.15
CA GLU A 70 -35.66 51.36 24.11
C GLU A 70 -34.51 51.40 23.06
N GLY A 71 -34.71 51.48 21.74
CA GLY A 71 -35.82 52.00 20.92
C GLY A 71 -35.30 53.19 20.09
N ASP A 72 -35.30 53.11 18.75
CA ASP A 72 -35.58 54.22 17.81
C ASP A 72 -35.28 53.82 16.33
N GLU A 73 -36.36 53.78 15.55
CA GLU A 73 -36.42 53.79 14.08
C GLU A 73 -36.37 55.23 13.55
N TYR A 74 -35.75 55.45 12.39
CA TYR A 74 -36.19 56.45 11.40
C TYR A 74 -35.90 55.91 9.99
N ASP A 75 -36.98 55.81 9.20
CA ASP A 75 -37.06 55.57 7.76
C ASP A 75 -36.93 56.88 6.95
N ASP A 76 -36.99 56.71 5.61
CA ASP A 76 -37.22 57.65 4.50
C ASP A 76 -35.97 58.27 3.85
N ASP A 77 -35.78 58.34 2.53
CA ASP A 77 -36.51 57.86 1.35
C ASP A 77 -35.67 58.13 0.08
N ASP A 78 -35.95 57.36 -0.97
CA ASP A 78 -35.98 57.65 -2.42
C ASP A 78 -34.72 58.00 -3.26
N ASP A 79 -34.38 57.03 -4.13
CA ASP A 79 -34.35 57.04 -5.61
C ASP A 79 -33.86 58.26 -6.41
N ASP A 80 -32.93 58.00 -7.34
CA ASP A 80 -32.88 58.59 -8.69
C ASP A 80 -32.03 57.70 -9.64
N ASP A 81 -32.69 57.14 -10.67
CA ASP A 81 -32.11 56.63 -11.92
C ASP A 81 -31.81 57.81 -12.87
N ASP A 82 -30.69 57.79 -13.61
CA ASP A 82 -30.63 58.09 -15.08
C ASP A 82 -29.18 58.09 -15.66
N ASP A 83 -28.99 57.20 -16.63
CA ASP A 83 -28.11 57.06 -17.80
C ASP A 83 -27.02 58.09 -18.17
N GLY A 84 -25.88 57.61 -18.72
CA GLY A 84 -25.06 58.45 -19.62
C GLY A 84 -23.60 58.09 -19.98
N MET A 85 -23.34 56.92 -20.59
CA MET A 85 -22.33 56.65 -21.66
C MET A 85 -20.81 56.89 -21.44
N GLY A 86 -20.03 55.79 -21.43
CA GLY A 86 -18.94 55.57 -22.40
C GLY A 86 -17.48 55.57 -21.94
N ALA A 87 -16.89 54.38 -21.69
CA ALA A 87 -15.52 54.02 -22.08
C ALA A 87 -15.28 52.51 -21.85
N ASP A 88 -14.69 51.86 -22.85
CA ASP A 88 -14.44 50.43 -22.98
C ASP A 88 -13.41 49.86 -21.96
N ASP A 89 -13.63 48.58 -21.60
CA ASP A 89 -12.70 47.48 -21.28
C ASP A 89 -11.41 47.71 -20.45
N LEU A 90 -11.24 46.92 -19.36
CA LEU A 90 -10.07 46.05 -19.07
C LEU A 90 -10.21 45.34 -17.68
N ASP A 91 -10.02 44.02 -17.66
CA ASP A 91 -10.01 43.13 -16.48
C ASP A 91 -8.85 43.43 -15.48
N PRO A 92 -8.97 43.14 -14.18
CA PRO A 92 -7.95 43.46 -13.16
C PRO A 92 -6.74 42.51 -13.09
N ASP A 93 -6.60 41.55 -14.01
CA ASP A 93 -5.64 40.44 -13.87
C ASP A 93 -4.28 40.64 -14.58
N ASP A 94 -4.02 41.80 -15.20
CA ASP A 94 -2.74 42.09 -15.84
C ASP A 94 -1.91 43.14 -15.06
N ILE A 95 -1.27 42.71 -13.97
CA ILE A 95 -0.06 43.40 -13.47
C ILE A 95 1.15 42.64 -14.04
N PRO A 96 1.95 43.25 -14.93
CA PRO A 96 3.11 42.56 -15.50
C PRO A 96 4.11 42.24 -14.38
N MET A 97 4.47 40.97 -14.23
CA MET A 97 5.54 40.47 -13.35
C MET A 97 6.87 41.25 -13.48
N GLN A 98 7.04 41.97 -14.59
CA GLN A 98 8.14 42.91 -14.85
C GLN A 98 8.16 44.14 -13.94
N GLN A 99 7.00 44.63 -13.46
CA GLN A 99 6.92 45.78 -12.55
C GLN A 99 7.35 45.40 -11.12
N ILE A 100 7.12 44.15 -10.70
CA ILE A 100 7.61 43.61 -9.43
C ILE A 100 9.12 43.33 -9.53
N MET A 101 9.61 42.81 -10.66
CA MET A 101 11.05 42.61 -10.91
C MET A 101 11.83 43.93 -11.05
N GLY A 102 11.18 45.03 -11.45
CA GLY A 102 11.79 46.36 -11.51
C GLY A 102 12.17 46.93 -10.14
N LEU A 103 11.50 46.49 -9.07
CA LEU A 103 11.73 46.98 -7.70
C LEU A 103 12.97 46.36 -7.01
N PHE A 104 13.55 45.31 -7.56
CA PHE A 104 14.74 44.63 -6.99
C PHE A 104 16.01 44.75 -7.85
N ARG A 105 15.94 45.37 -9.03
CA ARG A 105 17.06 45.40 -9.97
C ARG A 105 18.02 46.57 -9.75
N ASP A 106 17.56 47.67 -9.16
CA ASP A 106 18.40 48.84 -8.89
C ASP A 106 18.56 49.03 -7.37
N GLY A 107 19.81 48.85 -6.91
CA GLY A 107 20.21 48.89 -5.50
C GLY A 107 20.20 50.29 -4.89
N GLU A 108 19.03 50.94 -4.83
CA GLU A 108 18.83 52.12 -4.00
C GLU A 108 17.62 51.93 -3.06
N ARG A 109 17.91 51.94 -1.76
CA ARG A 109 16.91 51.90 -0.68
C ARG A 109 15.96 53.10 -0.79
N THR A 110 14.68 52.87 -1.05
CA THR A 110 13.54 53.62 -0.44
C THR A 110 12.19 53.00 -0.84
N GLY A 111 11.37 52.63 0.15
CA GLY A 111 9.94 52.37 -0.04
C GLY A 111 9.36 51.39 0.98
N LEU A 112 8.77 51.90 2.07
CA LEU A 112 7.97 51.10 3.00
C LEU A 112 6.75 50.54 2.26
N LEU A 113 6.61 49.21 2.24
CA LEU A 113 5.43 48.50 1.73
C LEU A 113 4.18 48.95 2.47
N SER A 114 3.10 49.26 1.73
CA SER A 114 1.80 49.49 2.37
C SER A 114 1.26 48.18 2.95
N ARG A 115 0.47 48.24 4.03
CA ARG A 115 -0.14 47.05 4.67
C ARG A 115 -0.91 46.18 3.66
N GLY A 116 -1.49 46.77 2.61
CA GLY A 116 -2.17 46.04 1.55
C GLY A 116 -1.24 45.23 0.65
N GLN A 117 -0.05 45.77 0.33
CA GLN A 117 0.96 45.10 -0.49
C GLN A 117 1.64 43.96 0.26
N LEU A 118 1.90 44.15 1.56
CA LEU A 118 2.40 43.07 2.44
C LEU A 118 1.38 41.92 2.55
N MET A 119 0.09 42.25 2.69
CA MET A 119 -0.97 41.25 2.77
C MET A 119 -1.25 40.55 1.43
N ALA A 120 -0.93 41.17 0.30
CA ALA A 120 -0.97 40.50 -1.01
C ALA A 120 0.21 39.53 -1.17
N LEU A 121 1.39 39.91 -0.69
CA LEU A 121 2.61 39.08 -0.70
C LEU A 121 2.46 37.84 0.22
N LEU A 122 1.82 38.00 1.38
CA LEU A 122 1.52 36.93 2.33
C LEU A 122 0.36 36.00 1.89
N ARG A 123 -0.43 36.39 0.88
CA ARG A 123 -1.48 35.53 0.33
C ARG A 123 -0.96 34.49 -0.67
N HIS A 124 0.25 34.68 -1.20
CA HIS A 124 0.93 33.62 -1.96
C HIS A 124 1.45 32.57 -0.97
N ARG A 125 0.82 31.40 -1.05
CA ARG A 125 0.95 30.25 -0.13
C ARG A 125 2.36 29.68 0.03
N ASP A 126 3.32 30.12 -0.79
CA ASP A 126 4.65 29.51 -0.88
C ASP A 126 5.77 30.35 -0.25
N LEU A 127 5.49 31.55 0.26
CA LEU A 127 6.53 32.45 0.79
C LEU A 127 6.65 32.50 2.32
N SER A 128 5.66 32.00 3.06
CA SER A 128 5.71 31.98 4.53
C SER A 128 6.73 30.97 5.06
N HIS A 129 7.01 29.89 4.32
CA HIS A 129 7.98 28.86 4.70
C HIS A 129 9.44 29.29 4.46
N VAL A 130 9.67 30.28 3.58
CA VAL A 130 11.00 30.76 3.18
C VAL A 130 11.50 31.89 4.08
N LEU A 131 10.60 32.62 4.75
CA LEU A 131 10.97 33.82 5.52
C LEU A 131 11.30 33.57 7.00
N PHE A 132 11.02 32.38 7.55
CA PHE A 132 11.12 32.13 9.00
C PHE A 132 11.91 30.88 9.41
N ASN A 133 12.50 30.14 8.46
CA ASN A 133 13.36 29.00 8.78
C ASN A 133 14.81 29.37 8.56
N ASN A 134 15.61 29.27 9.62
CA ASN A 134 16.97 29.80 9.71
C ASN A 134 17.96 28.64 9.87
N ASP A 135 17.96 27.70 8.91
CA ASP A 135 18.89 26.57 8.85
C ASP A 135 19.85 26.76 7.67
N GLU A 136 21.15 26.55 7.92
CA GLU A 136 22.31 26.93 7.09
C GLU A 136 22.47 26.17 5.74
N GLU A 137 21.42 25.56 5.20
CA GLU A 137 21.40 24.94 3.85
C GLU A 137 20.92 25.93 2.75
N GLU A 138 21.20 27.22 2.92
CA GLU A 138 20.64 28.29 2.08
C GLU A 138 21.24 28.42 0.68
N ASP A 139 22.43 27.88 0.40
CA ASP A 139 23.09 28.16 -0.89
C ASP A 139 22.46 27.42 -2.09
N VAL A 140 21.77 26.30 -1.87
CA VAL A 140 21.15 25.53 -2.96
C VAL A 140 19.69 25.94 -3.18
N THR A 141 19.04 26.42 -2.12
CA THR A 141 17.60 26.72 -2.09
C THR A 141 17.33 28.14 -2.62
N LEU A 142 18.20 29.10 -2.29
CA LEU A 142 18.13 30.47 -2.81
C LEU A 142 18.41 30.51 -4.33
N MET A 143 19.28 29.63 -4.83
CA MET A 143 19.64 29.54 -6.25
C MET A 143 18.48 29.05 -7.14
N ARG A 144 17.52 28.29 -6.58
CA ARG A 144 16.32 27.83 -7.28
C ARG A 144 15.24 28.92 -7.39
N ILE A 145 15.17 29.83 -6.42
CA ILE A 145 14.17 30.91 -6.39
C ILE A 145 14.64 32.13 -7.20
N PHE A 146 15.93 32.46 -7.16
CA PHE A 146 16.51 33.64 -7.81
C PHE A 146 17.18 33.36 -9.16
N GLY A 147 16.58 32.50 -9.98
CA GLY A 147 16.85 32.47 -11.42
C GLY A 147 18.34 32.39 -11.79
N GLY A 148 19.09 31.48 -11.18
CA GLY A 148 20.32 30.98 -11.81
C GLY A 148 19.98 30.48 -13.22
N PRO A 149 20.91 30.56 -14.20
CA PRO A 149 20.62 30.27 -15.59
C PRO A 149 19.91 28.93 -15.66
N ALA A 150 18.66 28.94 -16.13
CA ALA A 150 17.93 27.73 -16.41
C ALA A 150 18.79 26.93 -17.36
N TYR A 151 19.53 25.95 -16.83
CA TYR A 151 19.96 24.82 -17.61
C TYR A 151 18.65 24.22 -18.08
N GLY A 152 18.23 24.62 -19.28
CA GLY A 152 17.07 24.05 -19.94
C GLY A 152 17.28 22.55 -19.86
N ARG A 153 16.43 21.86 -19.08
CA ARG A 153 16.44 20.40 -19.03
C ARG A 153 16.45 19.96 -20.49
N THR A 154 17.49 19.25 -20.89
CA THR A 154 17.57 18.73 -22.26
C THR A 154 16.25 18.02 -22.53
N PRO A 155 15.54 18.35 -23.63
CA PRO A 155 14.30 17.68 -23.97
C PRO A 155 14.53 16.17 -23.92
N LYS A 156 13.85 15.49 -22.99
CA LYS A 156 13.96 14.03 -22.86
C LYS A 156 13.34 13.38 -24.10
N ASP A 157 13.84 12.21 -24.47
CA ASP A 157 13.35 11.48 -25.63
C ASP A 157 11.83 11.18 -25.48
N PRO A 158 10.97 11.60 -26.42
CA PRO A 158 9.55 11.28 -26.42
C PRO A 158 9.26 9.77 -26.40
N ASN A 159 10.19 8.96 -26.91
CA ASN A 159 10.08 7.50 -26.95
C ASN A 159 10.71 6.80 -25.74
N ARG A 160 10.99 7.52 -24.64
CA ARG A 160 11.55 6.87 -23.44
C ARG A 160 10.58 5.88 -22.79
N PHE A 161 9.28 6.07 -22.99
CA PHE A 161 8.27 5.16 -22.45
C PHE A 161 8.23 3.85 -23.24
N PRO A 162 8.06 2.70 -22.55
CA PRO A 162 7.94 1.42 -23.22
C PRO A 162 6.79 1.41 -24.23
N LYS A 163 7.02 0.80 -25.39
CA LYS A 163 6.02 0.66 -26.43
C LYS A 163 4.84 -0.17 -25.92
N VAL A 164 3.63 0.36 -26.09
CA VAL A 164 2.37 -0.34 -25.83
C VAL A 164 1.63 -0.52 -27.17
N PRO A 165 1.29 -1.75 -27.61
CA PRO A 165 1.56 -3.04 -26.95
C PRO A 165 3.05 -3.46 -26.99
N SER A 166 3.50 -4.17 -25.96
CA SER A 166 4.83 -4.77 -25.90
C SER A 166 4.92 -6.00 -26.80
N ASP A 167 5.98 -6.08 -27.61
CA ASP A 167 6.19 -7.20 -28.54
C ASP A 167 6.46 -8.52 -27.77
N GLU A 168 7.17 -8.46 -26.63
CA GLU A 168 7.41 -9.64 -25.77
C GLU A 168 6.14 -10.10 -25.06
N GLY A 169 5.34 -9.16 -24.54
CA GLY A 169 4.05 -9.49 -23.93
C GLY A 169 3.10 -10.14 -24.92
N LEU A 170 3.09 -9.68 -26.17
CA LEU A 170 2.30 -10.26 -27.24
C LEU A 170 2.79 -11.67 -27.64
N LYS A 171 4.10 -11.94 -27.61
CA LYS A 171 4.66 -13.30 -27.75
C LYS A 171 4.22 -14.20 -26.60
N LEU A 172 4.21 -13.70 -25.36
CA LEU A 172 3.76 -14.46 -24.18
C LEU A 172 2.30 -14.85 -24.29
N MET A 173 1.41 -13.92 -24.67
CA MET A 173 0.01 -14.28 -24.91
C MET A 173 -0.10 -15.35 -25.99
N ARG A 174 0.63 -15.22 -27.10
CA ARG A 174 0.63 -16.20 -28.20
C ARG A 174 1.18 -17.57 -27.81
N SER A 175 2.07 -17.64 -26.84
CA SER A 175 2.68 -18.89 -26.39
C SER A 175 1.68 -19.87 -25.76
N GLY A 176 0.50 -19.38 -25.34
CA GLY A 176 -0.51 -20.17 -24.63
C GLY A 176 -0.17 -20.43 -23.16
N ALA A 177 0.95 -19.88 -22.65
CA ALA A 177 1.27 -19.92 -21.22
C ALA A 177 0.32 -19.07 -20.36
N PHE A 178 -0.40 -18.15 -21.00
CA PHE A 178 -1.33 -17.22 -20.38
C PHE A 178 -2.62 -17.12 -21.21
N GLY A 179 -3.75 -17.49 -20.61
CA GLY A 179 -5.03 -17.45 -21.31
C GLY A 179 -5.15 -18.44 -22.46
N ALA A 180 -6.22 -18.27 -23.25
CA ALA A 180 -6.52 -19.00 -24.46
C ALA A 180 -6.57 -18.01 -25.65
N ASN A 181 -6.22 -18.46 -26.85
CA ASN A 181 -6.16 -17.61 -28.03
C ASN A 181 -7.18 -18.01 -29.10
N ASP A 182 -7.67 -17.01 -29.83
CA ASP A 182 -8.65 -17.16 -30.91
C ASP A 182 -8.02 -17.26 -32.31
N HIS A 183 -6.68 -17.25 -32.41
CA HIS A 183 -5.98 -17.12 -33.70
C HIS A 183 -6.25 -18.27 -34.67
N ASP A 184 -6.63 -19.45 -34.16
CA ASP A 184 -6.92 -20.62 -34.99
C ASP A 184 -8.42 -20.76 -35.35
N LEU A 185 -9.29 -19.88 -34.83
CA LEU A 185 -10.74 -19.97 -34.97
C LEU A 185 -11.27 -18.85 -35.88
N HIS A 186 -11.34 -19.13 -37.18
CA HIS A 186 -12.12 -18.32 -38.10
C HIS A 186 -13.42 -19.04 -38.47
N PRO A 187 -14.60 -18.39 -38.29
CA PRO A 187 -14.83 -17.02 -37.81
C PRO A 187 -14.80 -16.87 -36.28
N LYS A 188 -14.46 -15.66 -35.80
CA LYS A 188 -14.55 -15.28 -34.37
C LYS A 188 -15.99 -15.48 -33.88
N LYS A 189 -16.16 -16.23 -32.80
CA LYS A 189 -17.47 -16.50 -32.21
C LYS A 189 -17.81 -15.44 -31.16
N SER A 190 -19.02 -14.88 -31.22
CA SER A 190 -19.60 -14.03 -30.17
C SER A 190 -19.69 -14.78 -28.84
N LEU A 191 -19.64 -14.06 -27.71
CA LEU A 191 -19.78 -14.61 -26.37
C LEU A 191 -21.05 -15.46 -26.23
N CYS A 192 -22.20 -14.97 -26.69
CA CYS A 192 -23.47 -15.70 -26.66
C CYS A 192 -23.39 -17.03 -27.42
N ARG A 193 -22.72 -17.04 -28.58
CA ARG A 193 -22.50 -18.27 -29.35
C ARG A 193 -21.60 -19.25 -28.60
N ARG A 194 -20.54 -18.75 -27.96
CA ARG A 194 -19.63 -19.59 -27.16
C ARG A 194 -20.33 -20.18 -25.95
N MET A 195 -21.16 -19.40 -25.26
CA MET A 195 -22.00 -19.87 -24.17
C MET A 195 -22.98 -20.94 -24.65
N LEU A 196 -23.68 -20.71 -25.77
CA LEU A 196 -24.58 -21.72 -26.35
C LEU A 196 -23.86 -23.02 -26.68
N GLU A 197 -22.67 -22.94 -27.30
CA GLU A 197 -21.86 -24.11 -27.62
C GLU A 197 -21.35 -24.84 -26.36
N ARG A 198 -21.09 -24.11 -25.27
CA ARG A 198 -20.75 -24.67 -23.96
C ARG A 198 -21.93 -25.46 -23.38
N GLU A 199 -23.12 -24.87 -23.36
CA GLU A 199 -24.34 -25.51 -22.82
C GLU A 199 -24.76 -26.73 -23.64
N LEU A 200 -24.63 -26.67 -24.97
CA LEU A 200 -24.89 -27.80 -25.86
C LEU A 200 -23.75 -28.82 -25.89
N ALA A 201 -22.66 -28.58 -25.16
CA ALA A 201 -21.45 -29.40 -25.13
C ALA A 201 -20.93 -29.78 -26.53
N LEU A 202 -20.96 -28.83 -27.47
CA LEU A 202 -20.55 -29.04 -28.85
C LEU A 202 -19.03 -29.10 -29.00
N GLY A 203 -18.55 -30.01 -29.84
CA GLY A 203 -17.14 -30.14 -30.22
C GLY A 203 -16.33 -31.12 -29.35
N ASP A 204 -15.07 -31.29 -29.73
CA ASP A 204 -14.15 -32.18 -29.03
C ASP A 204 -13.81 -31.66 -27.62
N ARG A 205 -13.27 -32.53 -26.75
CA ARG A 205 -12.90 -32.15 -25.37
C ARG A 205 -12.00 -30.92 -25.32
N GLU A 206 -11.00 -30.83 -26.19
CA GLU A 206 -10.07 -29.70 -26.24
C GLU A 206 -10.75 -28.41 -26.73
N GLN A 207 -11.64 -28.53 -27.73
CA GLN A 207 -12.41 -27.39 -28.22
C GLN A 207 -13.34 -26.86 -27.14
N ARG A 208 -13.95 -27.74 -26.33
CA ARG A 208 -14.81 -27.36 -25.21
C ARG A 208 -14.03 -26.66 -24.10
N ILE A 209 -12.86 -27.18 -23.71
CA ILE A 209 -11.98 -26.53 -22.71
C ILE A 209 -11.59 -25.14 -23.20
N ARG A 210 -11.05 -25.05 -24.42
CA ARG A 210 -10.66 -23.77 -25.01
C ARG A 210 -11.82 -22.80 -25.13
N ASN A 211 -13.01 -23.28 -25.51
CA ASN A 211 -14.20 -22.45 -25.60
C ASN A 211 -14.61 -21.93 -24.22
N ASN A 212 -14.55 -22.77 -23.19
CA ASN A 212 -14.83 -22.37 -21.81
C ASN A 212 -13.83 -21.32 -21.30
N ASP A 213 -12.53 -21.56 -21.50
CA ASP A 213 -11.47 -20.62 -21.12
C ASP A 213 -11.65 -19.26 -21.81
N MET A 214 -12.10 -19.26 -23.06
CA MET A 214 -12.40 -18.03 -23.81
C MET A 214 -13.62 -17.30 -23.26
N VAL A 215 -14.67 -18.04 -22.85
CA VAL A 215 -15.86 -17.44 -22.21
C VAL A 215 -15.43 -16.74 -20.93
N THR A 216 -14.73 -17.44 -20.03
CA THR A 216 -14.34 -16.89 -18.73
C THR A 216 -13.36 -15.73 -18.84
N GLN A 217 -12.44 -15.76 -19.82
CA GLN A 217 -11.52 -14.65 -20.09
C GLN A 217 -12.20 -13.37 -20.57
N THR A 218 -13.42 -13.46 -21.12
CA THR A 218 -14.15 -12.28 -21.62
C THR A 218 -14.91 -11.57 -20.48
N LEU A 219 -15.12 -12.24 -19.34
CA LEU A 219 -15.92 -11.75 -18.22
C LEU A 219 -15.09 -10.88 -17.25
N ILE A 220 -14.68 -9.69 -17.69
CA ILE A 220 -13.92 -8.73 -16.86
C ILE A 220 -14.89 -7.91 -15.98
N PRO A 221 -14.75 -7.91 -14.64
CA PRO A 221 -15.63 -7.15 -13.76
C PRO A 221 -15.72 -5.66 -14.12
N GLY A 222 -16.93 -5.09 -14.01
CA GLY A 222 -17.21 -3.69 -14.36
C GLY A 222 -17.09 -2.74 -13.16
N THR A 223 -17.40 -1.46 -13.37
CA THR A 223 -17.38 -0.40 -12.34
C THR A 223 -18.53 -0.48 -11.33
N ARG A 224 -19.62 -1.18 -11.69
CA ARG A 224 -20.82 -1.27 -10.85
C ARG A 224 -20.54 -2.16 -9.64
N ALA A 225 -20.55 -1.57 -8.45
CA ALA A 225 -20.47 -2.31 -7.20
C ALA A 225 -21.85 -2.85 -6.81
N GLU A 226 -21.96 -4.17 -6.65
CA GLU A 226 -23.18 -4.83 -6.16
C GLU A 226 -23.29 -4.75 -4.64
N HIS A 227 -22.14 -4.86 -3.96
CA HIS A 227 -22.08 -4.92 -2.51
C HIS A 227 -20.96 -4.02 -1.99
N ILE A 228 -21.28 -3.16 -1.01
CA ILE A 228 -20.31 -2.23 -0.41
C ILE A 228 -20.29 -2.50 1.09
N VAL A 229 -19.14 -2.98 1.57
CA VAL A 229 -18.87 -3.17 3.00
C VAL A 229 -18.10 -1.96 3.51
N HIS A 230 -18.69 -1.25 4.46
CA HIS A 230 -18.10 -0.07 5.09
C HIS A 230 -17.35 -0.41 6.38
N TYR A 231 -16.16 0.15 6.51
CA TYR A 231 -15.31 0.00 7.69
C TYR A 231 -15.07 1.37 8.32
N ASP A 232 -14.97 1.40 9.64
CA ASP A 232 -14.64 2.63 10.37
C ASP A 232 -13.19 3.04 10.21
N HIS A 233 -12.31 2.11 9.87
CA HIS A 233 -10.91 2.38 9.63
C HIS A 233 -10.50 1.95 8.22
N PRO A 234 -9.44 2.54 7.64
CA PRO A 234 -8.96 2.16 6.31
C PRO A 234 -8.61 0.67 6.23
N VAL A 235 -8.98 0.04 5.11
CA VAL A 235 -8.66 -1.37 4.83
C VAL A 235 -7.35 -1.44 4.06
N TYR A 236 -6.43 -2.28 4.52
CA TYR A 236 -5.08 -2.42 3.95
C TYR A 236 -4.89 -3.67 3.09
N SER A 237 -5.61 -4.74 3.39
CA SER A 237 -5.53 -6.00 2.65
C SER A 237 -6.90 -6.67 2.64
N GLY A 238 -7.24 -7.30 1.53
CA GLY A 238 -8.44 -8.13 1.43
C GLY A 238 -8.29 -9.14 0.31
N GLN A 239 -8.36 -10.42 0.65
CA GLN A 239 -8.10 -11.51 -0.30
C GLN A 239 -9.10 -12.64 -0.16
N PHE A 240 -9.45 -13.23 -1.31
CA PHE A 240 -10.13 -14.50 -1.37
C PHE A 240 -9.17 -15.65 -1.11
N SER A 241 -9.70 -16.73 -0.56
CA SER A 241 -9.05 -18.04 -0.57
C SER A 241 -8.94 -18.59 -1.99
N ASP A 242 -8.02 -19.53 -2.19
CA ASP A 242 -7.80 -20.16 -3.51
C ASP A 242 -9.03 -20.95 -4.01
N ASP A 243 -9.93 -21.38 -3.11
CA ASP A 243 -11.20 -22.01 -3.45
C ASP A 243 -12.37 -21.00 -3.63
N GLY A 244 -12.17 -19.74 -3.23
CA GLY A 244 -13.16 -18.66 -3.32
C GLY A 244 -14.27 -18.69 -2.26
N ASN A 245 -14.29 -19.67 -1.36
CA ASN A 245 -15.35 -19.78 -0.35
C ASN A 245 -15.12 -18.88 0.88
N PHE A 246 -13.92 -18.34 1.03
CA PHE A 246 -13.53 -17.53 2.18
C PHE A 246 -12.92 -16.21 1.72
N PHE A 247 -13.31 -15.12 2.38
CA PHE A 247 -12.71 -13.81 2.18
C PHE A 247 -12.35 -13.21 3.53
N PHE A 248 -11.17 -12.63 3.64
CA PHE A 248 -10.76 -11.90 4.83
C PHE A 248 -10.40 -10.46 4.48
N SER A 249 -10.50 -9.58 5.48
CA SER A 249 -10.08 -8.19 5.38
C SER A 249 -9.28 -7.77 6.60
N CYS A 250 -8.20 -7.02 6.38
CA CYS A 250 -7.34 -6.46 7.41
C CYS A 250 -7.47 -4.94 7.40
N SER A 251 -7.83 -4.37 8.54
CA SER A 251 -8.01 -2.93 8.71
C SER A 251 -7.03 -2.33 9.71
N GLN A 252 -6.95 -1.00 9.70
CA GLN A 252 -6.07 -0.25 10.60
C GLN A 252 -6.45 -0.36 12.09
N ASP A 253 -7.66 -0.83 12.40
CA ASP A 253 -8.15 -1.06 13.77
C ASP A 253 -7.57 -2.32 14.44
N PHE A 254 -6.53 -2.92 13.84
CA PHE A 254 -5.92 -4.17 14.28
C PHE A 254 -6.87 -5.36 14.33
N LYS A 255 -7.98 -5.32 13.59
CA LYS A 255 -8.93 -6.42 13.49
C LYS A 255 -8.90 -7.03 12.10
N VAL A 256 -8.90 -8.35 12.06
CA VAL A 256 -9.12 -9.15 10.87
C VAL A 256 -10.53 -9.66 10.89
N ARG A 257 -11.30 -9.36 9.85
CA ARG A 257 -12.70 -9.80 9.70
C ARG A 257 -12.77 -10.86 8.63
N MET A 258 -13.45 -11.96 8.94
CA MET A 258 -13.59 -13.13 8.10
C MET A 258 -15.03 -13.27 7.62
N TYR A 259 -15.17 -13.57 6.33
CA TYR A 259 -16.43 -13.68 5.62
C TYR A 259 -16.50 -15.02 4.89
N ASP A 260 -17.64 -15.69 5.04
CA ASP A 260 -18.04 -16.82 4.20
C ASP A 260 -18.59 -16.26 2.89
N THR A 261 -17.94 -16.67 1.81
CA THR A 261 -18.19 -16.27 0.42
C THR A 261 -18.49 -17.46 -0.48
N SER A 262 -18.88 -18.61 0.11
CA SER A 262 -19.39 -19.79 -0.60
C SER A 262 -20.47 -19.46 -1.64
N ASN A 263 -21.25 -18.41 -1.38
CA ASN A 263 -21.98 -17.68 -2.41
C ASN A 263 -21.31 -16.31 -2.66
N PRO A 264 -20.67 -16.09 -3.82
CA PRO A 264 -19.97 -14.85 -4.13
C PRO A 264 -20.84 -13.60 -4.02
N TYR A 265 -22.15 -13.72 -4.24
CA TYR A 265 -23.11 -12.60 -4.22
C TYR A 265 -23.74 -12.38 -2.83
N ARG A 266 -23.65 -13.35 -1.92
CA ARG A 266 -24.26 -13.28 -0.59
C ARG A 266 -23.26 -13.65 0.49
N TRP A 267 -22.55 -12.64 0.95
CA TRP A 267 -21.55 -12.79 2.00
C TRP A 267 -22.19 -12.97 3.36
N LYS A 268 -21.47 -13.67 4.25
CA LYS A 268 -21.81 -13.78 5.67
C LYS A 268 -20.58 -13.50 6.50
N HIS A 269 -20.65 -12.50 7.38
CA HIS A 269 -19.65 -12.31 8.42
C HIS A 269 -19.85 -13.39 9.49
N TYR A 270 -18.76 -14.00 9.93
CA TYR A 270 -18.85 -15.05 10.95
C TYR A 270 -17.80 -14.93 12.06
N LYS A 271 -16.67 -14.26 11.83
CA LYS A 271 -15.59 -14.14 12.83
C LYS A 271 -14.80 -12.85 12.68
N THR A 272 -14.42 -12.28 13.81
CA THR A 272 -13.49 -11.16 13.89
C THR A 272 -12.42 -11.52 14.90
N VAL A 273 -11.15 -11.37 14.52
CA VAL A 273 -10.00 -11.62 15.40
C VAL A 273 -9.18 -10.35 15.52
N SER A 274 -8.76 -10.03 16.74
CA SER A 274 -7.92 -8.86 17.01
C SER A 274 -6.44 -9.26 17.01
N TYR A 275 -5.57 -8.36 16.60
CA TYR A 275 -4.12 -8.48 16.77
C TYR A 275 -3.71 -7.93 18.15
N PRO A 276 -2.93 -8.68 18.94
CA PRO A 276 -2.49 -8.23 20.25
C PRO A 276 -1.42 -7.13 20.13
N GLY A 277 -1.77 -5.91 20.53
CA GLY A 277 -0.82 -4.81 20.73
C GLY A 277 -0.12 -4.29 19.46
N GLY A 278 -0.83 -4.15 18.33
CA GLY A 278 -0.22 -3.78 17.04
C GLY A 278 0.27 -2.33 16.93
N GLN A 279 1.19 -2.09 15.98
CA GLN A 279 1.72 -0.76 15.69
C GLN A 279 1.20 -0.23 14.35
N TRP A 280 0.63 0.98 14.37
CA TRP A 280 0.02 1.73 13.25
C TRP A 280 -1.14 1.06 12.49
N THR A 281 -0.93 -0.13 11.92
CA THR A 281 -1.91 -0.89 11.10
C THR A 281 -1.51 -2.35 10.99
N LEU A 282 -2.44 -3.19 10.52
CA LEU A 282 -2.10 -4.46 9.91
C LEU A 282 -1.49 -4.24 8.52
N THR A 283 -0.31 -4.80 8.29
CA THR A 283 0.50 -4.61 7.07
C THR A 283 0.13 -5.63 6.01
N ASP A 284 0.07 -6.90 6.40
CA ASP A 284 -0.25 -8.02 5.52
C ASP A 284 -0.89 -9.20 6.27
N ALA A 285 -1.56 -10.05 5.51
CA ALA A 285 -2.07 -11.32 5.96
C ALA A 285 -2.02 -12.35 4.85
N SER A 286 -1.86 -13.62 5.21
CA SER A 286 -1.78 -14.77 4.32
C SER A 286 -2.60 -15.90 4.88
N LEU A 287 -3.40 -16.53 4.03
CA LEU A 287 -4.13 -17.74 4.36
C LEU A 287 -3.24 -18.96 4.13
N SER A 288 -3.37 -19.99 4.96
CA SER A 288 -2.71 -21.26 4.75
C SER A 288 -3.32 -22.01 3.56
N PRO A 289 -2.57 -22.86 2.85
CA PRO A 289 -3.07 -23.59 1.68
C PRO A 289 -4.25 -24.54 1.98
N ASP A 290 -4.41 -24.95 3.24
CA ASP A 290 -5.53 -25.78 3.71
C ASP A 290 -6.72 -24.95 4.22
N ASN A 291 -6.67 -23.63 4.11
CA ASN A 291 -7.65 -22.66 4.60
C ASN A 291 -7.92 -22.72 6.11
N ARG A 292 -7.09 -23.39 6.93
CA ARG A 292 -7.32 -23.56 8.38
C ARG A 292 -6.73 -22.45 9.24
N TRP A 293 -5.66 -21.83 8.77
CA TRP A 293 -4.87 -20.86 9.54
C TRP A 293 -4.72 -19.57 8.76
N LEU A 294 -4.89 -18.45 9.43
CA LEU A 294 -4.67 -17.12 8.89
C LEU A 294 -3.55 -16.46 9.68
N ALA A 295 -2.44 -16.17 9.01
CA ALA A 295 -1.33 -15.41 9.57
C ALA A 295 -1.50 -13.94 9.20
N TYR A 296 -1.36 -13.04 10.15
CA TYR A 296 -1.47 -11.61 9.94
C TYR A 296 -0.46 -10.86 10.78
N THR A 297 -0.04 -9.71 10.28
CA THR A 297 1.14 -8.97 10.74
C THR A 297 0.84 -7.50 10.94
N SER A 298 1.60 -6.88 11.84
CA SER A 298 1.67 -5.44 12.01
C SER A 298 3.12 -4.98 11.88
N ILE A 299 3.40 -3.68 12.07
CA ILE A 299 4.77 -3.13 12.08
C ILE A 299 5.48 -3.51 13.40
N GLN A 300 5.58 -4.81 13.66
CA GLN A 300 6.22 -5.41 14.83
C GLN A 300 6.88 -6.74 14.45
N SER A 301 7.63 -7.33 15.39
CA SER A 301 8.30 -8.61 15.22
C SER A 301 7.41 -9.83 15.30
N VAL A 302 6.20 -9.66 15.83
CA VAL A 302 5.30 -10.76 16.10
C VAL A 302 4.40 -11.00 14.88
N VAL A 303 4.26 -12.25 14.47
CA VAL A 303 3.19 -12.71 13.59
C VAL A 303 2.10 -13.31 14.46
N SER A 304 0.85 -12.89 14.24
CA SER A 304 -0.30 -13.53 14.87
C SER A 304 -0.92 -14.53 13.91
N ILE A 305 -1.18 -15.75 14.37
CA ILE A 305 -1.89 -16.79 13.63
C ILE A 305 -3.21 -17.09 14.32
N ALA A 306 -4.31 -16.99 13.57
CA ALA A 306 -5.63 -17.37 14.04
C ALA A 306 -6.20 -18.56 13.25
N PRO A 307 -6.93 -19.47 13.89
CA PRO A 307 -7.70 -20.47 13.19
C PRO A 307 -8.84 -19.80 12.41
N THR A 308 -9.19 -20.32 11.24
CA THR A 308 -10.31 -19.82 10.42
C THR A 308 -11.64 -20.45 10.80
N ASP A 309 -11.62 -21.52 11.59
CA ASP A 309 -12.81 -22.22 12.02
C ASP A 309 -13.74 -21.28 12.81
N PRO A 310 -15.05 -21.28 12.52
CA PRO A 310 -16.02 -20.41 13.16
C PRO A 310 -16.27 -20.78 14.63
N SER A 311 -16.04 -22.04 15.01
CA SER A 311 -16.24 -22.52 16.38
C SER A 311 -15.08 -22.17 17.32
N ASP A 312 -13.90 -21.90 16.76
CA ASP A 312 -12.71 -21.64 17.56
C ASP A 312 -12.62 -20.14 17.85
N THR A 313 -13.06 -19.73 19.03
CA THR A 313 -12.93 -18.34 19.50
C THR A 313 -11.68 -18.13 20.35
N GLY A 314 -10.70 -19.04 20.28
CA GLY A 314 -9.45 -18.91 20.99
C GLY A 314 -8.66 -17.66 20.59
N ASP A 315 -7.80 -17.22 21.50
CA ASP A 315 -6.86 -16.13 21.24
C ASP A 315 -5.88 -16.51 20.12
N PRO A 316 -5.46 -15.55 19.28
CA PRO A 316 -4.50 -15.83 18.24
C PRO A 316 -3.15 -16.23 18.82
N TYR A 317 -2.48 -17.16 18.15
CA TYR A 317 -1.13 -17.58 18.50
C TYR A 317 -0.12 -16.53 18.03
N ALA A 318 0.62 -15.96 18.97
CA ALA A 318 1.73 -15.06 18.67
C ALA A 318 3.02 -15.86 18.42
N LEU A 319 3.68 -15.58 17.29
CA LEU A 319 4.98 -16.12 16.91
C LEU A 319 5.98 -14.97 16.81
N ASP A 320 7.08 -15.03 17.55
CA ASP A 320 8.16 -14.04 17.46
C ASP A 320 9.19 -14.45 16.41
N LEU A 321 9.43 -13.58 15.42
CA LEU A 321 10.35 -13.84 14.31
C LEU A 321 11.74 -13.27 14.51
N VAL A 322 12.00 -12.52 15.59
CA VAL A 322 13.36 -12.04 15.86
C VAL A 322 14.26 -13.22 16.22
N GLY A 323 13.75 -14.16 17.02
CA GLY A 323 14.47 -15.37 17.43
C GLY A 323 15.71 -15.09 18.29
N GLY A 324 16.25 -16.15 18.91
CA GLY A 324 17.45 -16.08 19.74
C GLY A 324 17.24 -15.48 21.14
N ASP A 325 18.29 -15.53 21.98
CA ASP A 325 18.30 -14.88 23.28
C ASP A 325 18.35 -13.35 23.06
N PRO A 326 17.44 -12.55 23.67
CA PRO A 326 17.48 -11.09 23.61
C PRO A 326 18.85 -10.48 23.91
N SER A 327 19.70 -11.20 24.66
CA SER A 327 21.05 -10.81 25.04
C SER A 327 22.13 -11.00 23.96
N ASP A 328 21.84 -11.67 22.84
CA ASP A 328 22.78 -11.88 21.70
C ASP A 328 22.33 -11.13 20.43
N GLN A 329 21.20 -10.42 20.50
CA GLN A 329 20.65 -9.68 19.37
C GLN A 329 21.42 -8.38 19.10
N PRO A 330 21.67 -8.01 17.82
CA PRO A 330 22.19 -6.70 17.44
C PRO A 330 21.36 -5.54 18.03
N PHE A 331 22.02 -4.45 18.40
CA PHE A 331 21.39 -3.29 19.06
C PHE A 331 20.16 -2.74 18.33
N HIS A 332 20.11 -2.79 17.00
CA HIS A 332 18.96 -2.31 16.21
C HIS A 332 17.70 -3.20 16.34
N LEU A 333 17.86 -4.52 16.52
CA LEU A 333 16.74 -5.44 16.77
C LEU A 333 16.17 -5.27 18.19
N ARG A 334 17.02 -4.93 19.16
CA ARG A 334 16.61 -4.68 20.56
C ARG A 334 15.83 -3.39 20.78
N ARG A 335 15.98 -2.39 19.90
CA ARG A 335 15.29 -1.09 20.01
C ARG A 335 13.87 -1.09 19.42
N GLY A 336 13.33 -2.25 19.04
CA GLY A 336 11.98 -2.36 18.46
C GLY A 336 11.90 -1.97 16.98
N ASN A 337 13.03 -1.90 16.26
CA ASN A 337 13.08 -1.50 14.85
C ASN A 337 12.95 -2.69 13.88
N PHE A 338 12.08 -3.64 14.22
CA PHE A 338 11.82 -4.84 13.44
C PHE A 338 10.32 -4.95 13.17
N GLY A 339 9.86 -4.27 12.12
CA GLY A 339 8.50 -4.35 11.63
C GLY A 339 8.38 -5.34 10.48
N ILE A 340 7.27 -6.07 10.41
CA ILE A 340 7.00 -7.00 9.30
C ILE A 340 6.05 -6.33 8.30
N TRP A 341 6.52 -6.19 7.06
CA TRP A 341 5.75 -5.55 5.99
C TRP A 341 4.92 -6.55 5.18
N SER A 342 5.40 -7.78 5.03
CA SER A 342 4.72 -8.84 4.30
C SER A 342 5.02 -10.22 4.87
N ILE A 343 4.04 -11.13 4.78
CA ILE A 343 4.07 -12.49 5.31
C ILE A 343 3.44 -13.45 4.31
N ARG A 344 4.04 -14.61 4.04
CA ARG A 344 3.45 -15.65 3.18
C ARG A 344 3.62 -17.04 3.76
N PHE A 345 2.55 -17.84 3.67
CA PHE A 345 2.63 -19.27 3.91
C PHE A 345 3.35 -19.99 2.77
N SER A 346 4.14 -20.98 3.15
CA SER A 346 4.63 -22.01 2.25
C SER A 346 3.47 -22.84 1.69
N GLY A 347 3.66 -23.40 0.50
CA GLY A 347 2.72 -24.30 -0.15
C GLY A 347 2.34 -25.55 0.65
N ASP A 348 3.21 -25.97 1.56
CA ASP A 348 2.96 -27.08 2.48
C ASP A 348 2.28 -26.65 3.80
N GLY A 349 2.11 -25.34 4.03
CA GLY A 349 1.51 -24.77 5.24
C GLY A 349 2.38 -24.87 6.50
N ARG A 350 3.64 -25.34 6.41
CA ARG A 350 4.50 -25.59 7.58
C ARG A 350 5.41 -24.42 7.94
N GLU A 351 5.74 -23.60 6.96
CA GLU A 351 6.68 -22.50 7.10
C GLU A 351 6.05 -21.17 6.71
N LEU A 352 6.55 -20.09 7.31
CA LEU A 352 6.24 -18.70 6.99
C LEU A 352 7.49 -18.00 6.50
N VAL A 353 7.33 -17.11 5.52
CA VAL A 353 8.37 -16.18 5.09
C VAL A 353 7.90 -14.77 5.36
N ALA A 354 8.74 -13.98 6.03
CA ALA A 354 8.48 -12.59 6.36
C ALA A 354 9.55 -11.67 5.75
N GLY A 355 9.10 -10.52 5.25
CA GLY A 355 9.95 -9.37 4.88
C GLY A 355 9.91 -8.32 5.98
N THR A 356 11.08 -7.84 6.39
CA THR A 356 11.24 -6.99 7.58
C THR A 356 11.72 -5.58 7.22
N SER A 357 11.54 -4.64 8.14
CA SER A 357 12.15 -3.30 8.12
C SER A 357 13.63 -3.29 8.56
N ALA A 358 14.26 -4.45 8.69
CA ALA A 358 15.65 -4.60 9.08
C ALA A 358 16.49 -5.16 7.92
N ASP A 359 16.08 -4.84 6.69
CA ASP A 359 16.67 -5.29 5.41
C ASP A 359 16.76 -6.82 5.27
N SER A 360 15.97 -7.55 6.08
CA SER A 360 16.12 -8.98 6.27
C SER A 360 14.90 -9.77 5.81
N ILE A 361 15.17 -11.03 5.46
CA ILE A 361 14.17 -12.03 5.12
C ILE A 361 14.26 -13.12 6.16
N VAL A 362 13.13 -13.46 6.75
CA VAL A 362 13.04 -14.47 7.81
C VAL A 362 12.19 -15.63 7.35
N VAL A 363 12.72 -16.84 7.49
CA VAL A 363 11.99 -18.09 7.28
C VAL A 363 11.75 -18.73 8.63
N TYR A 364 10.50 -18.85 9.01
CA TYR A 364 10.05 -19.37 10.29
C TYR A 364 9.35 -20.71 10.11
N ASP A 365 9.72 -21.70 10.91
CA ASP A 365 9.02 -23.00 10.94
C ASP A 365 7.99 -23.01 12.07
N ILE A 366 6.73 -23.24 11.69
CA ILE A 366 5.58 -23.20 12.61
C ILE A 366 5.60 -24.42 13.54
N GLU A 367 6.02 -25.59 13.05
CA GLU A 367 6.01 -26.84 13.82
C GLU A 367 7.09 -26.83 14.91
N SER A 368 8.31 -26.43 14.54
CA SER A 368 9.42 -26.33 15.49
C SER A 368 9.41 -25.04 16.32
N ARG A 369 8.61 -24.04 15.92
CA ARG A 369 8.56 -22.70 16.50
C ARG A 369 9.94 -22.03 16.56
N THR A 370 10.71 -22.18 15.49
CA THR A 370 12.07 -21.63 15.40
C THR A 370 12.30 -20.93 14.07
N VAL A 371 13.14 -19.90 14.12
CA VAL A 371 13.67 -19.25 12.91
C VAL A 371 14.68 -20.18 12.25
N LYS A 372 14.39 -20.63 11.03
CA LYS A 372 15.31 -21.49 10.24
C LYS A 372 16.38 -20.66 9.53
N HIS A 373 15.98 -19.54 8.95
CA HIS A 373 16.87 -18.65 8.23
C HIS A 373 16.53 -17.20 8.57
N HIS A 374 17.56 -16.42 8.89
CA HIS A 374 17.49 -14.97 9.05
C HIS A 374 18.60 -14.35 8.19
N ILE A 375 18.23 -13.71 7.08
CA ILE A 375 19.19 -13.27 6.07
C ILE A 375 19.07 -11.79 5.84
N GLN A 376 20.16 -11.08 6.08
CA GLN A 376 20.31 -9.71 5.66
C GLN A 376 20.85 -9.68 4.24
N GLY A 377 19.94 -9.49 3.29
CA GLY A 377 20.23 -9.61 1.87
C GLY A 377 20.04 -8.30 1.13
N HIS A 378 19.09 -7.47 1.56
CA HIS A 378 18.74 -6.22 0.91
C HIS A 378 19.52 -5.04 1.49
N GLY A 379 19.47 -3.90 0.79
CA GLY A 379 20.08 -2.65 1.28
C GLY A 379 19.09 -1.67 1.91
N ASP A 380 17.82 -2.06 2.01
CA ASP A 380 16.70 -1.28 2.54
C ASP A 380 15.52 -2.22 2.90
N ASP A 381 14.45 -1.67 3.46
CA ASP A 381 13.23 -2.35 3.91
C ASP A 381 12.71 -3.37 2.88
N VAL A 382 12.39 -4.58 3.34
CA VAL A 382 11.80 -5.64 2.49
C VAL A 382 10.28 -5.54 2.56
N ASN A 383 9.69 -4.82 1.62
CA ASN A 383 8.25 -4.55 1.58
C ASN A 383 7.39 -5.74 1.17
N ALA A 384 7.94 -6.70 0.42
CA ALA A 384 7.19 -7.85 -0.04
C ALA A 384 8.04 -9.11 -0.18
N VAL A 385 7.40 -10.25 0.13
CA VAL A 385 7.96 -11.58 -0.03
C VAL A 385 6.91 -12.50 -0.65
N CYS A 386 7.33 -13.44 -1.49
CA CYS A 386 6.44 -14.48 -1.99
C CYS A 386 7.21 -15.76 -2.38
N PHE A 387 6.50 -16.88 -2.37
CA PHE A 387 7.03 -18.12 -2.92
C PHE A 387 6.89 -18.14 -4.43
N ALA A 388 7.89 -18.67 -5.12
CA ALA A 388 7.87 -18.75 -6.56
C ALA A 388 6.80 -19.72 -7.08
N ASP A 389 6.62 -20.83 -6.39
CA ASP A 389 5.68 -21.88 -6.74
C ASP A 389 4.83 -22.20 -5.51
N LYS A 390 3.52 -22.39 -5.75
CA LYS A 390 2.59 -22.80 -4.70
C LYS A 390 2.81 -24.26 -4.29
N ALA A 391 3.36 -25.10 -5.17
CA ALA A 391 3.59 -26.51 -4.87
C ALA A 391 4.98 -26.78 -4.27
N SER A 392 5.98 -25.93 -4.57
CA SER A 392 7.35 -26.12 -4.12
C SER A 392 7.90 -24.91 -3.35
N PRO A 393 8.27 -25.06 -2.07
CA PRO A 393 8.71 -23.94 -1.23
C PRO A 393 10.19 -23.61 -1.41
N HIS A 394 10.85 -24.06 -2.47
CA HIS A 394 12.31 -24.00 -2.61
C HIS A 394 12.82 -22.62 -3.05
N ILE A 395 12.04 -21.88 -3.82
CA ILE A 395 12.43 -20.57 -4.34
C ILE A 395 11.53 -19.51 -3.74
N ILE A 396 12.18 -18.47 -3.19
CA ILE A 396 11.53 -17.32 -2.57
C ILE A 396 11.95 -16.07 -3.33
N TYR A 397 11.01 -15.16 -3.52
CA TYR A 397 11.24 -13.82 -4.06
C TYR A 397 11.06 -12.78 -2.96
N SER A 398 11.89 -11.75 -3.02
CA SER A 398 11.82 -10.60 -2.12
C SER A 398 12.00 -9.30 -2.89
N GLY A 399 11.32 -8.26 -2.43
CA GLY A 399 11.31 -6.95 -3.05
C GLY A 399 11.47 -5.91 -1.97
N SER A 400 12.36 -4.97 -2.24
CA SER A 400 12.83 -4.01 -1.26
C SER A 400 12.73 -2.59 -1.79
N ASP A 401 12.82 -1.65 -0.86
CA ASP A 401 13.01 -0.25 -1.17
C ASP A 401 14.37 0.08 -1.81
N ASP A 402 15.30 -0.88 -1.85
CA ASP A 402 16.55 -0.79 -2.62
C ASP A 402 16.36 -0.84 -4.15
N ALA A 403 15.12 -0.77 -4.65
CA ALA A 403 14.69 -0.86 -6.04
C ALA A 403 15.04 -2.20 -6.73
N THR A 404 15.39 -3.24 -5.97
CA THR A 404 15.74 -4.56 -6.51
C THR A 404 14.78 -5.66 -6.08
N LEU A 405 14.65 -6.65 -6.96
CA LEU A 405 13.98 -7.91 -6.66
C LEU A 405 15.05 -8.99 -6.53
N LYS A 406 15.06 -9.76 -5.44
CA LYS A 406 16.03 -10.84 -5.24
C LYS A 406 15.35 -12.19 -5.22
N VAL A 407 16.10 -13.19 -5.70
CA VAL A 407 15.71 -14.59 -5.74
C VAL A 407 16.57 -15.35 -4.76
N TRP A 408 15.92 -16.15 -3.92
CA TRP A 408 16.55 -16.97 -2.89
C TRP A 408 16.23 -18.42 -3.16
N ASP A 409 17.27 -19.25 -3.27
CA ASP A 409 17.13 -20.70 -3.21
C ASP A 409 17.35 -21.14 -1.77
N ARG A 410 16.36 -21.80 -1.18
CA ARG A 410 16.42 -22.38 0.16
C ARG A 410 17.67 -23.23 0.42
N ARG A 411 18.18 -23.91 -0.59
CA ARG A 411 19.34 -24.82 -0.45
C ARG A 411 20.65 -24.04 -0.25
N SER A 412 20.73 -22.84 -0.80
CA SER A 412 21.89 -21.95 -0.70
C SER A 412 21.67 -20.78 0.27
N MET A 413 20.46 -20.72 0.85
CA MET A 413 20.01 -19.66 1.73
C MET A 413 20.88 -19.53 3.00
N GLY A 414 21.39 -20.65 3.52
CA GLY A 414 22.30 -20.66 4.67
C GLY A 414 23.66 -19.98 4.43
N GLU A 415 24.07 -19.80 3.18
CA GLU A 415 25.32 -19.10 2.83
C GLU A 415 25.14 -17.58 2.74
N GLY A 416 23.91 -17.07 2.96
CA GLY A 416 23.59 -15.63 2.86
C GLY A 416 23.70 -15.07 1.44
N ARG A 417 23.68 -15.95 0.42
CA ARG A 417 23.87 -15.57 -0.98
C ARG A 417 22.55 -15.61 -1.75
N GLU A 418 22.27 -14.52 -2.46
CA GLU A 418 21.18 -14.44 -3.42
C GLU A 418 21.47 -15.34 -4.65
N ALA A 419 20.47 -16.13 -5.07
CA ALA A 419 20.58 -17.00 -6.23
C ALA A 419 20.57 -16.17 -7.53
N GLY A 420 19.80 -15.09 -7.54
CA GLY A 420 19.76 -14.11 -8.62
C GLY A 420 19.05 -12.84 -8.20
N ALA A 421 19.06 -11.85 -9.09
CA ALA A 421 18.39 -10.58 -8.86
C ALA A 421 17.86 -9.98 -10.17
N PHE A 422 16.84 -9.15 -10.05
CA PHE A 422 16.30 -8.33 -11.12
C PHE A 422 16.56 -6.86 -10.84
N ILE A 423 16.91 -6.14 -11.90
CA ILE A 423 17.24 -4.73 -11.90
C ILE A 423 16.35 -4.10 -12.97
N GLY A 424 15.60 -3.07 -12.63
CA GLY A 424 14.85 -2.32 -13.64
C GLY A 424 13.86 -1.31 -13.07
N HIS A 425 13.42 -1.47 -11.82
CA HIS A 425 12.73 -0.40 -11.12
C HIS A 425 13.70 0.74 -10.80
N VAL A 426 13.16 1.97 -10.81
CA VAL A 426 13.92 3.19 -10.53
C VAL A 426 13.79 3.59 -9.06
N GLU A 427 12.64 3.29 -8.47
CA GLU A 427 12.30 3.58 -7.08
C GLU A 427 11.95 2.27 -6.35
N GLY A 428 11.81 2.35 -5.03
CA GLY A 428 11.52 1.21 -4.17
C GLY A 428 10.26 0.41 -4.55
N LEU A 429 10.28 -0.89 -4.29
CA LEU A 429 9.18 -1.80 -4.60
C LEU A 429 8.12 -1.74 -3.50
N THR A 430 6.84 -1.72 -3.88
CA THR A 430 5.73 -1.74 -2.92
C THR A 430 5.15 -3.12 -2.68
N TYR A 431 5.17 -3.99 -3.70
CA TYR A 431 4.59 -5.33 -3.61
C TYR A 431 5.10 -6.27 -4.71
N ILE A 432 5.01 -7.57 -4.47
CA ILE A 432 5.34 -8.64 -5.42
C ILE A 432 4.24 -9.70 -5.40
N ASP A 433 3.89 -10.20 -6.57
CA ASP A 433 3.08 -11.40 -6.70
C ASP A 433 3.72 -12.43 -7.64
N SER A 434 3.45 -13.70 -7.38
CA SER A 434 3.92 -14.82 -8.20
C SER A 434 2.76 -15.44 -8.93
N LYS A 435 2.98 -15.84 -10.19
CA LYS A 435 2.00 -16.64 -10.93
C LYS A 435 1.77 -18.02 -10.28
N GLY A 436 2.70 -18.47 -9.44
CA GLY A 436 2.66 -19.78 -8.80
C GLY A 436 3.12 -20.92 -9.72
N ASP A 437 3.84 -20.61 -10.81
CA ASP A 437 4.45 -21.58 -11.71
C ASP A 437 5.98 -21.68 -11.57
N GLY A 438 6.56 -20.96 -10.61
CA GLY A 438 7.99 -20.90 -10.40
C GLY A 438 8.76 -20.12 -11.47
N ARG A 439 8.08 -19.42 -12.38
CA ARG A 439 8.73 -18.76 -13.53
C ARG A 439 8.46 -17.28 -13.63
N TYR A 440 7.20 -16.85 -13.54
CA TYR A 440 6.84 -15.46 -13.77
C TYR A 440 6.53 -14.72 -12.46
N ILE A 441 7.00 -13.48 -12.40
CA ILE A 441 6.89 -12.62 -11.22
C ILE A 441 6.37 -11.26 -11.64
N LEU A 442 5.49 -10.69 -10.84
CA LEU A 442 4.96 -9.34 -10.99
C LEU A 442 5.49 -8.50 -9.84
N SER A 443 6.01 -7.31 -10.13
CA SER A 443 6.38 -6.33 -9.11
C SER A 443 5.70 -4.99 -9.36
N ASN A 444 5.34 -4.31 -8.29
CA ASN A 444 4.84 -2.95 -8.32
C ASN A 444 5.85 -2.01 -7.65
N GLY A 445 6.12 -0.87 -8.27
CA GLY A 445 7.12 0.10 -7.82
C GLY A 445 6.53 1.47 -7.51
N LYS A 446 7.23 2.22 -6.66
CA LYS A 446 6.96 3.64 -6.38
C LYS A 446 7.23 4.54 -7.60
N ASP A 447 7.87 3.99 -8.64
CA ASP A 447 8.10 4.61 -9.96
C ASP A 447 6.84 4.64 -10.86
N GLN A 448 5.67 4.37 -10.28
CA GLN A 448 4.37 4.31 -10.97
C GLN A 448 4.35 3.26 -12.10
N CYS A 449 5.24 2.26 -12.00
CA CYS A 449 5.33 1.16 -12.94
C CYS A 449 5.08 -0.16 -12.23
N MET A 450 4.44 -1.07 -12.96
CA MET A 450 4.38 -2.47 -12.60
C MET A 450 5.17 -3.23 -13.67
N LYS A 451 5.98 -4.21 -13.28
CA LYS A 451 6.87 -4.94 -14.20
C LYS A 451 6.66 -6.44 -14.10
N LEU A 452 6.71 -7.12 -15.25
CA LEU A 452 6.71 -8.57 -15.37
C LEU A 452 8.14 -9.07 -15.59
N TRP A 453 8.51 -10.13 -14.87
CA TRP A 453 9.83 -10.75 -14.93
C TRP A 453 9.73 -12.24 -15.26
N ASP A 454 10.72 -12.77 -15.98
CA ASP A 454 10.93 -14.21 -16.15
C ASP A 454 12.18 -14.61 -15.36
N LEU A 455 12.05 -15.62 -14.50
CA LEU A 455 13.14 -16.17 -13.70
C LEU A 455 14.38 -16.52 -14.53
N ARG A 456 14.22 -16.90 -15.80
CA ARG A 456 15.34 -17.23 -16.71
C ARG A 456 16.20 -16.02 -17.09
N MET A 457 15.66 -14.82 -16.94
CA MET A 457 16.33 -13.55 -17.22
C MET A 457 16.90 -12.91 -15.94
N ALA A 458 16.80 -13.59 -14.79
CA ALA A 458 17.42 -13.16 -13.56
C ALA A 458 18.93 -13.08 -13.74
N LYS A 459 19.53 -11.98 -13.29
CA LYS A 459 20.98 -11.81 -13.30
C LYS A 459 21.57 -12.66 -12.20
N THR A 460 22.70 -13.30 -12.50
CA THR A 460 23.45 -14.04 -11.48
C THR A 460 23.94 -13.08 -10.40
N SER A 461 24.13 -13.56 -9.16
CA SER A 461 24.64 -12.71 -8.06
C SER A 461 25.96 -12.00 -8.40
N ALA A 462 26.84 -12.60 -9.20
CA ALA A 462 28.09 -11.98 -9.62
C ALA A 462 27.86 -10.81 -10.61
N GLN A 463 27.00 -11.01 -11.61
CA GLN A 463 26.59 -9.95 -12.54
C GLN A 463 25.86 -8.84 -11.80
N PHE A 464 24.92 -9.20 -10.92
CA PHE A 464 24.21 -8.25 -10.07
C PHE A 464 25.18 -7.38 -9.28
N ARG A 465 26.19 -7.95 -8.60
CA ARG A 465 27.16 -7.16 -7.82
C ARG A 465 28.06 -6.26 -8.67
N THR A 466 28.29 -6.62 -9.93
CA THR A 466 29.09 -5.82 -10.88
C THR A 466 28.27 -4.69 -11.50
N GLU A 467 27.02 -4.99 -11.86
CA GLU A 467 26.10 -4.08 -12.51
C GLU A 467 25.29 -3.23 -11.52
N ARG A 468 25.28 -3.60 -10.23
CA ARG A 468 24.69 -2.81 -9.14
C ARG A 468 25.49 -1.51 -9.09
N PRO A 469 24.92 -0.39 -9.54
CA PRO A 469 25.61 0.87 -9.37
C PRO A 469 25.74 1.10 -7.86
N ALA A 470 26.96 1.26 -7.37
CA ALA A 470 27.20 1.75 -6.03
C ALA A 470 26.54 3.13 -5.95
N ARG A 471 25.34 3.21 -5.34
CA ARG A 471 24.54 4.43 -5.17
C ARG A 471 24.69 5.38 -6.35
N SER A 472 24.04 5.09 -7.48
CA SER A 472 23.91 6.16 -8.47
C SER A 472 23.11 7.30 -7.83
N HIS A 473 23.83 8.37 -7.55
CA HIS A 473 23.44 9.55 -6.78
C HIS A 473 22.28 10.37 -7.36
N ASN A 474 21.53 9.85 -8.33
CA ASN A 474 20.42 10.58 -8.98
C ASN A 474 19.06 9.84 -8.97
N TRP A 475 18.95 8.62 -8.43
CA TRP A 475 17.68 7.87 -8.42
C TRP A 475 16.99 7.78 -7.06
N HIS A 476 17.56 8.37 -6.01
CA HIS A 476 16.75 8.92 -4.95
C HIS A 476 16.38 10.33 -5.39
N SER A 477 15.30 10.47 -6.17
CA SER A 477 14.53 11.68 -5.91
C SER A 477 14.21 11.64 -4.41
N ASN A 478 14.26 12.74 -3.66
CA ASN A 478 13.69 12.79 -2.31
C ASN A 478 12.16 12.56 -2.31
N PHE A 479 11.66 11.89 -3.35
CA PHE A 479 10.29 11.56 -3.64
C PHE A 479 9.76 10.63 -2.56
N ASP A 480 9.02 11.23 -1.64
CA ASP A 480 8.21 10.48 -0.71
C ASP A 480 6.85 10.19 -1.34
N TYR A 481 6.67 8.95 -1.80
CA TYR A 481 5.41 8.44 -2.35
C TYR A 481 4.20 8.67 -1.43
N ARG A 482 4.41 8.89 -0.13
CA ARG A 482 3.34 9.13 0.85
C ARG A 482 2.72 10.52 0.70
N ARG A 483 3.52 11.53 0.34
CA ARG A 483 3.11 12.95 0.38
C ARG A 483 3.18 13.64 -0.98
N GLU A 484 4.16 13.26 -1.79
CA GLU A 484 4.46 13.96 -3.04
C GLU A 484 3.74 13.35 -4.24
N ALA A 485 3.45 14.18 -5.23
CA ALA A 485 2.98 13.71 -6.52
C ALA A 485 4.18 13.29 -7.38
N TYR A 486 4.07 12.12 -8.02
CA TYR A 486 5.12 11.66 -8.92
C TYR A 486 5.07 12.44 -10.24
N ASN A 487 6.19 13.06 -10.62
CA ASN A 487 6.30 13.75 -11.89
C ASN A 487 6.70 12.76 -12.99
N ASP A 488 5.79 12.54 -13.95
CA ASP A 488 6.03 11.70 -15.12
C ASP A 488 7.15 12.22 -16.02
N GLU A 489 7.71 13.41 -15.82
CA GLU A 489 8.91 13.86 -16.54
C GLU A 489 10.21 13.32 -15.92
N ASP A 490 10.21 13.02 -14.62
CA ASP A 490 11.43 12.65 -13.89
C ASP A 490 11.79 11.18 -14.05
N TRP A 491 10.83 10.32 -14.42
CA TRP A 491 11.08 8.91 -14.68
C TRP A 491 12.07 8.71 -15.84
N ASP A 492 12.90 7.68 -15.83
CA ASP A 492 13.68 7.25 -17.00
C ASP A 492 13.89 5.74 -16.88
N PRO A 493 13.86 4.97 -17.99
CA PRO A 493 14.07 3.53 -17.90
C PRO A 493 15.47 3.22 -17.34
N HIS A 494 15.54 2.26 -16.43
CA HIS A 494 16.82 1.88 -15.83
C HIS A 494 17.77 1.35 -16.92
N PRO A 495 19.06 1.78 -16.97
CA PRO A 495 20.00 1.39 -18.04
C PRO A 495 20.18 -0.12 -18.21
N HIS A 496 20.04 -0.85 -17.11
CA HIS A 496 20.20 -2.30 -17.03
C HIS A 496 18.89 -3.06 -16.78
N ASP A 497 17.75 -2.50 -17.21
CA ASP A 497 16.41 -3.11 -17.05
C ASP A 497 16.36 -4.52 -17.69
N ASN A 498 16.00 -5.53 -16.90
CA ASN A 498 15.77 -6.91 -17.35
C ASN A 498 14.29 -7.35 -17.30
N SER A 499 13.36 -6.40 -17.27
CA SER A 499 11.92 -6.68 -17.30
C SER A 499 11.46 -7.11 -18.69
N LEU A 500 10.46 -8.00 -18.73
CA LEU A 500 9.81 -8.43 -19.98
C LEU A 500 8.82 -7.37 -20.47
N VAL A 501 7.99 -6.89 -19.55
CA VAL A 501 6.89 -5.97 -19.85
C VAL A 501 6.80 -4.98 -18.70
N THR A 502 6.61 -3.71 -19.05
CA THR A 502 6.33 -2.64 -18.10
C THR A 502 4.90 -2.13 -18.33
N PHE A 503 4.09 -2.18 -17.29
CA PHE A 503 2.73 -1.66 -17.23
C PHE A 503 2.75 -0.28 -16.59
N ARG A 504 2.05 0.67 -17.20
CA ARG A 504 1.87 2.03 -16.69
C ARG A 504 0.40 2.43 -16.71
N GLY A 505 0.09 3.51 -16.00
CA GLY A 505 -1.20 4.19 -15.99
C GLY A 505 -1.89 4.21 -14.63
N HIS A 506 -1.46 3.36 -13.70
CA HIS A 506 -1.87 3.41 -12.29
C HIS A 506 -0.98 4.37 -11.49
N LYS A 507 -1.48 4.83 -10.35
CA LYS A 507 -0.76 5.70 -9.42
C LYS A 507 -0.44 4.95 -8.13
N VAL A 508 0.85 4.80 -7.82
CA VAL A 508 1.37 4.17 -6.60
C VAL A 508 1.78 5.27 -5.62
N LEU A 509 0.81 5.80 -4.88
CA LEU A 509 0.99 6.91 -3.92
C LEU A 509 0.25 6.61 -2.61
N ARG A 510 0.60 7.35 -1.54
CA ARG A 510 0.01 7.35 -0.18
C ARG A 510 0.25 6.08 0.63
N THR A 511 0.19 4.93 -0.03
CA THR A 511 0.34 3.62 0.57
C THR A 511 1.10 2.70 -0.37
N LEU A 512 1.68 1.63 0.16
CA LEU A 512 2.27 0.59 -0.68
C LEU A 512 1.12 0.03 -1.52
N ILE A 513 1.12 0.00 -2.85
CA ILE A 513 -0.04 -0.57 -3.59
C ILE A 513 0.28 -1.99 -4.02
N ARG A 514 -0.71 -2.88 -3.92
CA ARG A 514 -0.57 -4.29 -4.32
C ARG A 514 -0.89 -4.48 -5.80
N CYS A 515 -0.27 -5.50 -6.37
CA CYS A 515 -0.51 -6.00 -7.72
C CYS A 515 -0.67 -7.51 -7.65
N HIS A 516 -1.47 -8.09 -8.54
CA HIS A 516 -1.65 -9.54 -8.60
C HIS A 516 -1.85 -10.03 -10.03
N PHE A 517 -1.57 -11.31 -10.24
CA PHE A 517 -2.01 -12.03 -11.42
C PHE A 517 -3.49 -12.37 -11.31
N SER A 518 -4.18 -12.42 -12.46
CA SER A 518 -5.52 -12.95 -12.50
C SER A 518 -5.53 -14.45 -12.17
N PRO A 519 -6.59 -14.98 -11.51
CA PRO A 519 -6.56 -16.35 -11.03
C PRO A 519 -6.41 -17.35 -12.18
N PRO A 520 -5.61 -18.42 -11.99
CA PRO A 520 -5.39 -19.42 -13.04
C PRO A 520 -6.68 -20.18 -13.38
N SER A 521 -7.57 -20.37 -12.41
CA SER A 521 -8.84 -21.09 -12.60
C SER A 521 -9.90 -20.33 -13.39
N SER A 522 -9.96 -19.00 -13.28
CA SER A 522 -10.95 -18.18 -13.98
C SER A 522 -10.45 -17.72 -15.34
N THR A 523 -9.27 -17.10 -15.38
CA THR A 523 -8.78 -16.38 -16.57
C THR A 523 -7.44 -16.92 -17.06
N ASN A 524 -6.95 -18.02 -16.47
CA ASN A 524 -5.65 -18.63 -16.76
C ASN A 524 -4.50 -17.60 -16.75
N SER A 525 -4.53 -16.71 -15.74
CA SER A 525 -3.55 -15.63 -15.53
C SER A 525 -3.30 -14.71 -16.72
N ARG A 526 -4.30 -14.58 -17.61
CA ARG A 526 -4.22 -13.71 -18.80
C ARG A 526 -4.03 -12.23 -18.46
N TYR A 527 -4.57 -11.81 -17.32
CA TYR A 527 -4.56 -10.41 -16.91
C TYR A 527 -3.64 -10.22 -15.71
N VAL A 528 -3.09 -9.02 -15.62
CA VAL A 528 -2.46 -8.50 -14.41
C VAL A 528 -3.27 -7.30 -13.95
N TYR A 529 -3.39 -7.11 -12.65
CA TYR A 529 -4.16 -6.00 -12.13
C TYR A 529 -3.53 -5.39 -10.88
N SER A 530 -3.81 -4.12 -10.65
CA SER A 530 -3.29 -3.37 -9.51
C SER A 530 -4.30 -2.33 -9.04
N GLY A 531 -4.30 -2.08 -7.74
CA GLY A 531 -4.96 -0.91 -7.17
C GLY A 531 -4.28 0.38 -7.63
N SER A 532 -4.85 1.51 -7.26
CA SER A 532 -4.30 2.81 -7.60
C SER A 532 -4.82 3.89 -6.66
N ALA A 533 -3.96 4.87 -6.38
CA ALA A 533 -4.28 6.04 -5.56
C ALA A 533 -5.26 7.00 -6.23
N ASP A 534 -5.54 6.83 -7.53
CA ASP A 534 -6.62 7.54 -8.22
C ASP A 534 -8.03 7.00 -7.89
N GLY A 535 -8.11 5.91 -7.12
CA GLY A 535 -9.37 5.28 -6.73
C GLY A 535 -9.88 4.25 -7.73
N LYS A 536 -9.03 3.78 -8.66
CA LYS A 536 -9.39 2.79 -9.67
C LYS A 536 -8.60 1.49 -9.49
N VAL A 537 -9.16 0.38 -9.95
CA VAL A 537 -8.40 -0.85 -10.23
C VAL A 537 -8.13 -0.90 -11.72
N HIS A 538 -6.85 -0.98 -12.07
CA HIS A 538 -6.41 -1.11 -13.45
C HIS A 538 -6.17 -2.58 -13.77
N ILE A 539 -6.70 -3.05 -14.90
CA ILE A 539 -6.54 -4.41 -15.40
C ILE A 539 -5.89 -4.32 -16.77
N TRP A 540 -4.76 -4.98 -16.94
CA TRP A 540 -4.01 -5.02 -18.19
C TRP A 540 -3.96 -6.44 -18.74
N ASN A 541 -3.92 -6.54 -20.07
CA ASN A 541 -3.38 -7.70 -20.74
C ASN A 541 -1.86 -7.75 -20.55
N LEU A 542 -1.25 -8.91 -20.75
CA LEU A 542 0.20 -9.08 -20.63
C LEU A 542 1.03 -8.31 -21.67
N ASP A 543 0.39 -7.79 -22.72
CA ASP A 543 1.03 -6.90 -23.70
C ASP A 543 1.07 -5.42 -23.25
N ALA A 544 0.71 -5.14 -22.00
CA ALA A 544 0.57 -3.81 -21.40
C ALA A 544 -0.61 -2.97 -21.91
N THR A 545 -1.49 -3.52 -22.75
CA THR A 545 -2.74 -2.84 -23.09
C THR A 545 -3.72 -2.89 -21.91
N VAL A 546 -4.45 -1.80 -21.69
CA VAL A 546 -5.50 -1.76 -20.67
C VAL A 546 -6.68 -2.59 -21.15
N ALA A 547 -7.02 -3.66 -20.42
CA ALA A 547 -8.15 -4.52 -20.69
C ALA A 547 -9.44 -4.00 -20.04
N GLY A 548 -9.32 -3.38 -18.86
CA GLY A 548 -10.45 -2.80 -18.14
C GLY A 548 -10.00 -1.85 -17.03
N LYS A 549 -10.90 -0.96 -16.62
CA LYS A 549 -10.72 -0.07 -15.45
C LYS A 549 -11.99 -0.10 -14.62
N ILE A 550 -11.84 -0.42 -13.34
CA ILE A 550 -12.94 -0.44 -12.37
C ILE A 550 -12.83 0.83 -11.54
N ASP A 551 -13.82 1.72 -11.64
CA ASP A 551 -13.81 2.99 -10.91
C ASP A 551 -14.49 2.85 -9.53
N VAL A 552 -13.68 2.49 -8.53
CA VAL A 552 -14.16 2.30 -7.14
C VAL A 552 -14.57 3.63 -6.52
N LYS A 553 -13.93 4.73 -6.91
CA LYS A 553 -14.31 6.08 -6.46
C LYS A 553 -15.73 6.40 -6.92
N ALA A 554 -16.04 6.28 -8.21
CA ALA A 554 -17.38 6.49 -8.73
C ALA A 554 -18.41 5.57 -8.05
N ALA A 555 -18.03 4.32 -7.78
CA ALA A 555 -18.88 3.33 -7.12
C ALA A 555 -19.08 3.57 -5.61
N THR A 556 -18.42 4.54 -4.98
CA THR A 556 -18.52 4.77 -3.52
C THR A 556 -18.80 6.20 -3.12
N VAL A 557 -18.61 7.17 -4.01
CA VAL A 557 -18.98 8.57 -3.76
C VAL A 557 -20.42 8.64 -3.28
N GLY A 558 -20.62 9.31 -2.14
CA GLY A 558 -21.93 9.56 -1.56
C GLY A 558 -22.57 8.40 -0.80
N THR A 559 -21.94 7.22 -0.71
CA THR A 559 -22.54 6.06 0.00
C THR A 559 -22.43 6.15 1.52
N ARG A 560 -21.53 6.99 2.02
CA ARG A 560 -21.39 7.28 3.46
C ARG A 560 -21.59 8.76 3.72
N ARG A 561 -22.40 9.07 4.73
CA ARG A 561 -22.60 10.46 5.17
C ARG A 561 -21.29 11.07 5.68
N ARG A 562 -21.16 12.39 5.54
CA ARG A 562 -19.99 13.12 6.04
C ARG A 562 -19.98 13.04 7.57
N ASP A 563 -18.83 12.66 8.11
CA ASP A 563 -18.59 12.55 9.54
C ASP A 563 -17.50 13.56 9.95
N ARG A 564 -17.42 13.90 11.24
CA ARG A 564 -16.42 14.78 11.83
C ARG A 564 -15.02 14.14 11.84
N HIS A 565 -14.94 12.82 11.69
CA HIS A 565 -13.67 12.10 11.64
C HIS A 565 -12.90 12.40 10.35
N VAL A 566 -11.79 13.15 10.49
CA VAL A 566 -10.91 13.57 9.40
C VAL A 566 -9.50 13.06 9.70
N ARG A 567 -8.83 12.50 8.68
CA ARG A 567 -7.43 12.09 8.80
C ARG A 567 -6.55 13.34 8.71
N ARG A 568 -5.90 13.71 9.82
CA ARG A 568 -5.12 14.96 9.95
C ARG A 568 -3.72 14.91 9.30
N TRP A 569 -3.24 13.71 8.95
CA TRP A 569 -1.83 13.45 8.63
C TRP A 569 -1.42 13.70 7.17
N PHE A 570 -2.37 13.96 6.29
CA PHE A 570 -2.13 14.28 4.88
C PHE A 570 -2.82 15.60 4.56
N GLU A 571 -2.17 16.48 3.80
CA GLU A 571 -2.79 17.68 3.21
C GLU A 571 -3.79 17.27 2.13
N GLU A 572 -4.84 16.54 2.50
CA GLU A 572 -5.82 16.05 1.55
C GLU A 572 -6.83 17.15 1.25
N PRO A 573 -7.20 17.33 -0.03
CA PRO A 573 -8.33 18.18 -0.37
C PRO A 573 -9.55 17.73 0.44
N GLY A 574 -10.30 18.67 1.03
CA GLY A 574 -11.42 18.40 1.95
C GLY A 574 -12.64 17.67 1.34
N GLY A 575 -12.48 17.02 0.19
CA GLY A 575 -13.51 16.26 -0.53
C GLY A 575 -13.38 14.74 -0.39
N TRP A 576 -14.17 14.03 -1.20
CA TRP A 576 -14.19 12.58 -1.23
C TRP A 576 -12.93 12.02 -1.92
N GLY A 577 -12.12 11.30 -1.15
CA GLY A 577 -10.93 10.60 -1.63
C GLY A 577 -11.14 9.10 -1.60
N THR A 578 -10.65 8.41 -2.63
CA THR A 578 -10.56 6.95 -2.64
C THR A 578 -9.16 6.55 -3.10
N CYS A 579 -8.51 5.66 -2.36
CA CYS A 579 -7.23 5.05 -2.73
C CYS A 579 -7.39 3.54 -2.62
N VAL A 580 -7.27 2.82 -3.74
CA VAL A 580 -7.40 1.36 -3.75
C VAL A 580 -6.04 0.75 -3.44
N ARG A 581 -5.94 0.12 -2.27
CA ARG A 581 -4.71 -0.44 -1.73
C ARG A 581 -4.46 -1.86 -2.24
N ASP A 582 -5.51 -2.67 -2.27
CA ASP A 582 -5.49 -4.07 -2.66
C ASP A 582 -6.74 -4.42 -3.48
N ALA A 583 -6.62 -5.43 -4.33
CA ALA A 583 -7.73 -5.99 -5.07
C ALA A 583 -7.58 -7.51 -5.13
N SER A 584 -8.69 -8.24 -5.08
CA SER A 584 -8.70 -9.69 -5.14
C SER A 584 -9.80 -10.16 -6.09
N TRP A 585 -9.39 -10.87 -7.14
CA TRP A 585 -10.30 -11.48 -8.10
C TRP A 585 -10.71 -12.86 -7.59
N HIS A 586 -12.01 -13.14 -7.58
CA HIS A 586 -12.53 -14.45 -7.23
C HIS A 586 -12.00 -15.56 -8.15
N PRO A 587 -11.55 -16.71 -7.62
CA PRO A 587 -10.96 -17.79 -8.43
C PRO A 587 -11.90 -18.41 -9.46
N SER A 588 -13.21 -18.46 -9.21
CA SER A 588 -14.17 -19.19 -10.06
C SER A 588 -15.32 -18.34 -10.60
N ALA A 589 -15.49 -17.11 -10.11
CA ALA A 589 -16.61 -16.23 -10.45
C ALA A 589 -16.08 -14.94 -11.07
N PRO A 590 -16.82 -14.29 -11.97
CA PRO A 590 -16.40 -13.05 -12.62
C PRO A 590 -16.65 -11.85 -11.70
N VAL A 591 -16.06 -11.91 -10.50
CA VAL A 591 -16.23 -10.93 -9.42
C VAL A 591 -14.85 -10.53 -8.90
N LEU A 592 -14.69 -9.24 -8.63
CA LEU A 592 -13.48 -8.68 -8.03
C LEU A 592 -13.85 -7.82 -6.83
N VAL A 593 -13.09 -7.97 -5.75
CA VAL A 593 -13.21 -7.14 -4.56
C VAL A 593 -12.08 -6.14 -4.55
N ALA A 594 -12.40 -4.86 -4.37
CA ALA A 594 -11.42 -3.81 -4.17
C ALA A 594 -11.45 -3.34 -2.71
N SER A 595 -10.30 -3.44 -2.04
CA SER A 595 -10.06 -2.96 -0.68
C SER A 595 -9.40 -1.59 -0.76
N ALA A 596 -10.11 -0.58 -0.24
CA ALA A 596 -9.73 0.81 -0.43
C ALA A 596 -9.82 1.62 0.86
N TRP A 597 -9.00 2.67 0.92
CA TRP A 597 -9.21 3.81 1.78
C TRP A 597 -10.24 4.71 1.10
N ASN A 598 -11.22 5.18 1.86
CA ASN A 598 -12.38 5.82 1.29
C ASN A 598 -12.99 6.88 2.21
N GLY A 599 -13.87 7.70 1.64
CA GLY A 599 -14.60 8.75 2.34
C GLY A 599 -13.91 10.12 2.28
N TYR A 600 -14.43 11.04 3.08
CA TYR A 600 -13.83 12.36 3.23
C TYR A 600 -12.46 12.22 3.87
N SER A 601 -11.41 12.80 3.26
CA SER A 601 -10.00 12.68 3.69
C SER A 601 -9.44 11.25 3.76
N MET A 602 -10.04 10.28 3.07
CA MET A 602 -9.61 8.88 3.07
C MET A 602 -9.45 8.26 4.48
N ALA A 603 -10.22 8.75 5.45
CA ALA A 603 -10.12 8.35 6.85
C ALA A 603 -10.80 7.01 7.14
N ARG A 604 -11.69 6.55 6.25
CA ARG A 604 -12.48 5.33 6.41
C ARG A 604 -12.02 4.26 5.42
N GLY A 605 -12.57 3.06 5.52
CA GLY A 605 -12.25 1.95 4.61
C GLY A 605 -13.50 1.37 3.95
N THR A 606 -13.33 0.77 2.77
CA THR A 606 -14.38 0.01 2.10
C THR A 606 -13.82 -1.22 1.40
N CYS A 607 -14.58 -2.32 1.44
CA CYS A 607 -14.44 -3.43 0.51
C CYS A 607 -15.64 -3.38 -0.45
N THR A 608 -15.37 -3.22 -1.74
CA THR A 608 -16.40 -3.11 -2.78
C THR A 608 -16.35 -4.32 -3.70
N LEU A 609 -17.50 -4.98 -3.89
CA LEU A 609 -17.64 -6.12 -4.77
C LEU A 609 -18.17 -5.66 -6.12
N HIS A 610 -17.38 -5.91 -7.16
CA HIS A 610 -17.65 -5.56 -8.54
C HIS A 610 -17.86 -6.85 -9.34
N ALA A 611 -18.98 -6.95 -10.05
CA ALA A 611 -19.28 -8.09 -10.91
C ALA A 611 -19.17 -7.71 -12.38
N PHE A 612 -19.02 -8.71 -13.25
CA PHE A 612 -19.20 -8.52 -14.69
C PHE A 612 -20.64 -8.14 -15.00
N ASN A 613 -20.84 -7.03 -15.71
CA ASN A 613 -22.14 -6.64 -16.24
C ASN A 613 -21.99 -6.23 -17.70
N GLU A 614 -22.64 -6.97 -18.60
CA GLU A 614 -22.68 -6.67 -20.05
C GLU A 614 -23.77 -5.62 -20.37
N ALA A 615 -24.76 -5.45 -19.48
CA ALA A 615 -25.89 -4.56 -19.65
C ALA A 615 -25.56 -3.16 -19.12
N CYS A 616 -24.89 -2.35 -19.95
CA CYS A 616 -24.76 -0.91 -19.73
C CYS A 616 -25.86 -0.09 -20.45
N GLU A 617 -26.87 -0.76 -21.03
CA GLU A 617 -27.97 -0.12 -21.77
C GLU A 617 -29.38 -0.38 -21.21
N ASP A 618 -29.56 -1.29 -20.25
CA ASP A 618 -30.87 -1.48 -19.61
C ASP A 618 -30.97 -0.64 -18.33
N GLU A 619 -31.61 0.52 -18.46
CA GLU A 619 -31.82 1.54 -17.41
C GLU A 619 -32.81 1.12 -16.30
N ASP A 620 -33.35 -0.10 -16.28
CA ASP A 620 -34.57 -0.41 -15.50
C ASP A 620 -34.49 -1.60 -14.51
N GLU A 621 -33.30 -2.01 -14.06
CA GLU A 621 -33.20 -2.83 -12.85
C GLU A 621 -32.54 -2.04 -11.72
N SER A 622 -33.38 -1.61 -10.77
CA SER A 622 -33.03 -1.07 -9.46
C SER A 622 -31.91 -1.88 -8.83
N GLY A 623 -30.67 -1.44 -9.07
CA GLY A 623 -29.49 -2.20 -8.71
C GLY A 623 -29.43 -2.30 -7.20
N VAL A 624 -29.59 -3.51 -6.67
CA VAL A 624 -29.47 -3.78 -5.24
C VAL A 624 -28.05 -3.44 -4.81
N ARG A 625 -27.80 -2.17 -4.47
CA ARG A 625 -26.57 -1.67 -3.88
C ARG A 625 -26.69 -1.91 -2.39
N ARG A 626 -26.39 -3.13 -1.96
CA ARG A 626 -26.45 -3.47 -0.54
C ARG A 626 -25.25 -2.80 0.14
N SER A 627 -25.51 -1.64 0.73
CA SER A 627 -24.56 -0.91 1.56
C SER A 627 -24.70 -1.38 3.00
N VAL A 628 -23.64 -1.95 3.55
CA VAL A 628 -23.64 -2.56 4.88
C VAL A 628 -22.41 -2.17 5.66
N ASP A 629 -22.50 -2.33 6.98
CA ASP A 629 -21.35 -2.23 7.86
C ASP A 629 -20.38 -3.42 7.70
N CYS A 630 -19.28 -3.38 8.45
CA CYS A 630 -18.26 -4.43 8.44
C CYS A 630 -18.76 -5.80 8.96
N ASN A 631 -19.91 -5.87 9.62
CA ASN A 631 -20.57 -7.10 10.08
C ASN A 631 -21.73 -7.52 9.14
N LEU A 632 -21.84 -6.89 7.97
CA LEU A 632 -22.89 -7.09 6.96
C LEU A 632 -24.32 -6.73 7.41
N GLN A 633 -24.44 -5.88 8.42
CA GLN A 633 -25.69 -5.32 8.88
C GLN A 633 -26.00 -4.02 8.13
N PRO A 634 -27.23 -3.84 7.61
CA PRO A 634 -27.62 -2.58 6.98
C PRO A 634 -27.75 -1.50 8.05
N ASN A 635 -27.14 -0.34 7.84
CA ASN A 635 -27.29 0.82 8.70
C ASN A 635 -27.71 2.04 7.84
N PRO A 636 -29.01 2.32 7.72
CA PRO A 636 -29.52 3.38 6.85
C PRO A 636 -29.20 4.80 7.36
N ASP A 637 -28.84 4.95 8.63
CA ASP A 637 -28.54 6.26 9.22
C ASP A 637 -27.14 6.77 8.83
N THR A 638 -26.22 5.83 8.61
CA THR A 638 -24.81 6.12 8.27
C THR A 638 -24.51 5.90 6.80
N PHE A 639 -25.15 4.91 6.19
CA PHE A 639 -24.95 4.53 4.80
C PHE A 639 -26.20 4.84 3.98
N SER A 640 -26.03 5.61 2.92
CA SER A 640 -27.08 5.78 1.94
C SER A 640 -27.09 4.54 1.03
N SER A 641 -28.27 3.98 0.78
CA SER A 641 -28.49 3.26 -0.47
C SER A 641 -28.43 4.34 -1.54
N ALA A 642 -27.30 4.47 -2.24
CA ALA A 642 -27.18 5.52 -3.24
C ALA A 642 -28.25 5.33 -4.32
N SER A 643 -29.28 6.18 -4.26
CA SER A 643 -30.16 6.50 -5.38
C SER A 643 -29.35 7.37 -6.34
N HIS A 644 -29.34 7.00 -7.62
CA HIS A 644 -28.93 7.92 -8.68
C HIS A 644 -29.82 9.15 -8.69
#